data_AF-A0AAE1A1P8-F1
#
_entry.id   AF-A0AAE1A1P8-F1
#
_cell.length_a   1.000
_cell.length_b   1.000
_cell.length_c   1.000
_cell.angle_alpha   90.00
_cell.angle_beta   90.00
_cell.angle_gamma   90.00
#
_symmetry.space_group_name_H-M   'P 1'
#
loop_
_entity.id
_entity.type
_entity.pdbx_description
1 polymer ?
#
loop_
_entity_poly.entity_id
_entity_poly.type
_entity_poly.pdbx_seq_one_letter_code
_entity_poly.pdbx_strand_id
1 'polypeptide(L)'
;MVKDWSPSRDSTIVRIPPNHYLHVLDQNTNVTSVVLGPQTFVRKDNQRIDKGPCRMVVVPPRHYCVVENPVIKQEEAGEGGGRGGAPILDSLGQVKLKHGEAEVRFAGEPFPLYPGEYLKQPVRPLKVVQADTALKIRAVLDFDEYIDEDEGSPVEGSGKAAGDKGDGSGKSSGKSGRGKKAADTASRREGAEGRRVIHRSAGDVWLFEGPGTFIPRIETVVEETVRASVIAPNHAVRLRATKECTDRSGRPRVTGEEWLVKEVGAYLPGVYEEVINIVKAYVLTDTQALHVRALKTFVDDFGVSRNNGEEWLVTMTMTDAHIPSVYEKVLGVVHTTTLTPRHYCIILDPVGEDGKPQYGQKKLVRGEKSFFLLPGERLEKGIQNVYILGEDEGLVLKALEGFTDGETQRHPGDCWMIKGPLEYVPPVEVEVMMRRRAIPLDESEGIYIRDIKTGRVRAVTGSTYMIKENEELWEKELTETVEGLLATQKDPLADRSVRLDTKNVQQGSSTFTEEGVKKTTRRDKTRVVTFRVPHNAACQIYDYRDKRSRVIYGPELAMLGPDEQFTQLSLSGGKPKKQNVIKALCLLLGPDFATDVITVETADHARLSLQLAYNWHFDVSDKSLEASAKLFSVPDFIGDSCKAIASRVRGAVAQTPFDEFHKNSSKIIRASVFGFSEGRVGHELRFPQNNLVVTNVDIQSVEPVDQRTRDALQKSVQMAIEITTKSQEAAARHEAERLEQEARGRLERQKISDEASAEKARRELLELQAQSAAVESTGQAKAEAQSRAEASRIEGETAVEQAKLKAQAMEIEAEADLKRLSQARAAELEYIAAQNKQFIYKNGELNAQEIRKFQEMVTSLGSNNIVSMATAGKDHQLKMLEALGLKSTLITDGSSPINLLSTAAGLIGSGVDELLPSASKRRKLDDSEETTPGSDS
;
A
#
# COMPACT_ATOMS: atom_id res chain seq x y z
N MET A 1 51.59 0.08 93.21
CA MET A 1 53.06 0.02 93.37
C MET A 1 53.52 1.18 94.24
N VAL A 2 53.63 0.93 95.54
CA VAL A 2 54.48 1.67 96.48
C VAL A 2 55.68 0.77 96.69
N LYS A 3 56.89 1.32 96.69
CA LYS A 3 58.15 0.57 96.86
C LYS A 3 58.12 -0.08 98.26
N ASP A 4 57.76 -1.35 98.35
CA ASP A 4 57.79 -2.09 99.61
C ASP A 4 59.26 -2.15 100.06
N TRP A 5 59.58 -1.40 101.11
CA TRP A 5 60.84 -1.49 101.82
C TRP A 5 60.89 -2.87 102.48
N SER A 6 61.60 -3.82 101.86
CA SER A 6 61.92 -5.11 102.47
C SER A 6 63.28 -5.01 103.17
N PRO A 7 63.33 -5.00 104.52
CA PRO A 7 64.60 -5.12 105.21
C PRO A 7 65.24 -6.48 104.85
N SER A 8 66.57 -6.54 104.78
CA SER A 8 67.29 -7.80 104.56
C SER A 8 66.92 -8.80 105.66
N ARG A 9 66.88 -10.11 105.32
CA ARG A 9 66.51 -11.19 106.26
C ARG A 9 67.38 -11.21 107.53
N ASP A 10 68.55 -10.57 107.49
CA ASP A 10 69.54 -10.48 108.57
C ASP A 10 69.54 -9.14 109.33
N SER A 11 68.63 -8.22 109.00
CA SER A 11 68.52 -6.92 109.68
C SER A 11 68.31 -7.08 111.18
N THR A 12 69.18 -6.44 111.97
CA THR A 12 69.22 -6.58 113.43
C THR A 12 68.08 -5.81 114.12
N ILE A 13 67.64 -4.70 113.51
CA ILE A 13 66.60 -3.81 114.03
C ILE A 13 65.62 -3.49 112.90
N VAL A 14 64.34 -3.79 113.10
CA VAL A 14 63.27 -3.49 112.15
C VAL A 14 62.17 -2.69 112.82
N ARG A 15 61.93 -1.47 112.32
CA ARG A 15 60.81 -0.63 112.76
C ARG A 15 59.54 -1.07 112.06
N ILE A 16 58.56 -1.57 112.81
CA ILE A 16 57.26 -2.00 112.29
C ILE A 16 56.28 -0.81 112.45
N PRO A 17 55.82 -0.18 111.35
CA PRO A 17 54.85 0.92 111.43
C PRO A 17 53.48 0.47 111.96
N PRO A 18 52.60 1.40 112.37
CA PRO A 18 51.19 1.08 112.65
C PRO A 18 50.52 0.34 111.48
N ASN A 19 49.61 -0.59 111.77
CA ASN A 19 48.91 -1.42 110.79
C ASN A 19 49.83 -2.22 109.85
N HIS A 20 51.04 -2.53 110.30
CA HIS A 20 51.95 -3.46 109.63
C HIS A 20 52.29 -4.62 110.57
N TYR A 21 52.66 -5.75 109.98
CA TYR A 21 53.07 -6.94 110.71
C TYR A 21 54.31 -7.59 110.07
N LEU A 22 55.02 -8.37 110.86
CA LEU A 22 56.25 -9.09 110.50
C LEU A 22 56.11 -10.55 110.90
N HIS A 23 56.58 -11.50 110.09
CA HIS A 23 56.72 -12.91 110.43
C HIS A 23 58.17 -13.18 110.82
N VAL A 24 58.36 -13.74 112.02
CA VAL A 24 59.67 -14.05 112.57
C VAL A 24 59.72 -15.53 112.93
N LEU A 25 60.66 -16.23 112.29
CA LEU A 25 60.98 -17.63 112.52
C LEU A 25 62.04 -17.74 113.63
N ASP A 26 61.73 -18.39 114.74
CA ASP A 26 62.72 -18.83 115.71
C ASP A 26 63.38 -20.13 115.20
N GLN A 27 64.68 -20.11 114.98
CA GLN A 27 65.46 -21.23 114.42
C GLN A 27 65.71 -22.35 115.44
N ASN A 28 65.57 -22.08 116.74
CA ASN A 28 65.71 -23.12 117.76
C ASN A 28 64.45 -23.98 117.86
N THR A 29 63.27 -23.37 117.72
CA THR A 29 61.98 -24.06 117.81
C THR A 29 61.32 -24.32 116.45
N ASN A 30 61.86 -23.75 115.37
CA ASN A 30 61.27 -23.69 114.03
C ASN A 30 59.85 -23.09 113.99
N VAL A 31 59.52 -22.24 114.97
CA VAL A 31 58.19 -21.61 115.08
C VAL A 31 58.22 -20.23 114.43
N THR A 32 57.32 -20.01 113.49
CA THR A 32 57.09 -18.69 112.88
C THR A 32 55.96 -17.98 113.60
N SER A 33 56.27 -16.87 114.26
CA SER A 33 55.33 -16.02 114.99
C SER A 33 55.08 -14.71 114.24
N VAL A 34 53.91 -14.10 114.47
CA VAL A 34 53.59 -12.77 113.93
C VAL A 34 53.87 -11.69 114.97
N VAL A 35 54.57 -10.64 114.54
CA VAL A 35 54.92 -9.47 115.35
C VAL A 35 54.16 -8.27 114.80
N LEU A 36 53.28 -7.68 115.62
CA LEU A 36 52.44 -6.54 115.24
C LEU A 36 53.12 -5.20 115.52
N GLY A 37 52.93 -4.19 114.66
CA GLY A 37 53.31 -2.81 114.96
C GLY A 37 52.23 -2.06 115.79
N PRO A 38 52.55 -0.88 116.37
CA PRO A 38 53.79 -0.14 116.22
C PRO A 38 54.84 -0.52 117.28
N GLN A 39 55.92 -1.18 116.84
CA GLN A 39 57.08 -1.44 117.69
C GLN A 39 58.36 -1.57 116.87
N THR A 40 59.48 -1.28 117.50
CA THR A 40 60.80 -1.58 116.93
C THR A 40 61.19 -2.98 117.36
N PHE A 41 61.13 -3.93 116.44
CA PHE A 41 61.51 -5.32 116.69
C PHE A 41 63.03 -5.45 116.61
N VAL A 42 63.64 -5.98 117.67
CA VAL A 42 65.08 -6.29 117.73
C VAL A 42 65.23 -7.80 117.62
N ARG A 43 65.90 -8.26 116.56
CA ARG A 43 66.09 -9.68 116.25
C ARG A 43 67.12 -10.29 117.21
N LYS A 44 66.77 -11.39 117.88
CA LYS A 44 67.73 -12.21 118.66
C LYS A 44 68.54 -13.12 117.73
N ASP A 45 69.68 -13.63 118.20
CA ASP A 45 70.58 -14.46 117.38
C ASP A 45 69.89 -15.70 116.80
N ASN A 46 68.96 -16.31 117.54
CA ASN A 46 68.19 -17.48 117.11
C ASN A 46 66.93 -17.14 116.28
N GLN A 47 66.73 -15.90 115.86
CA GLN A 47 65.52 -15.48 115.14
C GLN A 47 65.86 -15.00 113.72
N ARG A 48 65.01 -15.32 112.73
CA ARG A 48 65.12 -14.86 111.35
C ARG A 48 63.80 -14.23 110.90
N ILE A 49 63.88 -13.13 110.16
CA ILE A 49 62.70 -12.52 109.56
C ILE A 49 62.35 -13.32 108.29
N ASP A 50 61.13 -13.86 108.25
CA ASP A 50 60.66 -14.65 107.11
C ASP A 50 59.85 -13.80 106.11
N LYS A 51 58.96 -12.94 106.62
CA LYS A 51 58.10 -12.07 105.80
C LYS A 51 57.83 -10.73 106.47
N GLY A 52 57.87 -9.63 105.71
CA GLY A 52 57.45 -8.30 106.18
C GLY A 52 58.60 -7.28 106.36
N PRO A 53 58.26 -6.02 106.71
CA PRO A 53 56.97 -5.55 107.23
C PRO A 53 55.89 -5.44 106.13
N CYS A 54 54.78 -6.17 106.28
CA CYS A 54 53.64 -6.15 105.37
C CYS A 54 52.49 -5.34 105.96
N ARG A 55 51.70 -4.66 105.12
CA ARG A 55 50.47 -4.00 105.56
C ARG A 55 49.41 -5.01 105.98
N MET A 56 48.71 -4.72 107.07
CA MET A 56 47.50 -5.44 107.47
C MET A 56 46.41 -5.29 106.39
N VAL A 57 45.56 -6.30 106.25
CA VAL A 57 44.43 -6.27 105.32
C VAL A 57 43.34 -5.40 105.94
N VAL A 58 42.89 -4.40 105.18
CA VAL A 58 41.79 -3.50 105.57
C VAL A 58 40.58 -3.81 104.71
N VAL A 59 39.48 -4.24 105.31
CA VAL A 59 38.21 -4.50 104.62
C VAL A 59 37.26 -3.33 104.91
N PRO A 60 36.96 -2.45 103.94
CA PRO A 60 36.02 -1.35 104.14
C PRO A 60 34.58 -1.84 104.37
N PRO A 61 33.69 -0.99 104.92
CA PRO A 61 32.25 -1.28 104.96
C PRO A 61 31.72 -1.71 103.58
N ARG A 62 30.79 -2.67 103.57
CA ARG A 62 30.19 -3.27 102.36
C ARG A 62 31.20 -3.93 101.41
N HIS A 63 32.37 -4.31 101.91
CA HIS A 63 33.34 -5.13 101.19
C HIS A 63 33.63 -6.41 101.96
N TYR A 64 34.20 -7.40 101.27
CA TYR A 64 34.66 -8.64 101.84
C TYR A 64 35.97 -9.07 101.18
N CYS A 65 36.71 -9.96 101.82
CA CYS A 65 37.79 -10.71 101.20
C CYS A 65 37.73 -12.17 101.63
N VAL A 66 38.37 -13.06 100.87
CA VAL A 66 38.44 -14.49 101.20
C VAL A 66 39.86 -14.85 101.58
N VAL A 67 40.06 -15.37 102.78
CA VAL A 67 41.34 -15.86 103.30
C VAL A 67 41.32 -17.38 103.26
N GLU A 68 42.41 -18.00 102.81
CA GLU A 68 42.56 -19.45 102.77
C GLU A 68 43.53 -19.91 103.86
N ASN A 69 43.26 -21.10 104.40
CA ASN A 69 43.87 -21.64 105.62
C ASN A 69 43.69 -20.71 106.83
N PRO A 70 42.46 -20.29 107.17
CA PRO A 70 42.24 -19.32 108.23
C PRO A 70 42.74 -19.82 109.59
N VAL A 71 43.21 -18.90 110.42
CA VAL A 71 43.64 -19.18 111.78
C VAL A 71 42.48 -19.64 112.67
N ILE A 72 42.73 -20.65 113.51
CA ILE A 72 41.80 -21.09 114.54
C ILE A 72 41.88 -20.13 115.73
N LYS A 73 40.76 -19.53 116.15
CA LYS A 73 40.68 -18.58 117.27
C LYS A 73 40.05 -19.21 118.50
N GLN A 74 40.46 -18.79 119.69
CA GLN A 74 39.90 -19.24 120.98
C GLN A 74 38.57 -18.53 121.23
N GLU A 75 37.51 -19.31 121.49
CA GLU A 75 36.06 -18.98 121.40
C GLU A 75 35.49 -18.90 119.96
N GLU A 76 35.19 -20.08 119.41
CA GLU A 76 34.12 -20.30 118.41
C GLU A 76 33.03 -21.16 119.08
N ALA A 77 32.14 -20.52 119.82
CA ALA A 77 30.84 -21.07 120.23
C ALA A 77 29.85 -19.90 120.38
N GLY A 78 29.30 -19.45 119.26
CA GLY A 78 28.31 -18.37 119.21
C GLY A 78 28.51 -17.49 117.98
N GLU A 79 27.56 -17.56 117.05
CA GLU A 79 27.53 -16.79 115.81
C GLU A 79 27.40 -15.28 116.09
N GLY A 80 28.21 -14.49 115.39
CA GLY A 80 27.98 -13.05 115.22
C GLY A 80 28.82 -12.14 116.12
N GLY A 81 29.80 -11.46 115.51
CA GLY A 81 30.31 -10.19 116.04
C GLY A 81 31.75 -10.18 116.53
N GLY A 82 32.69 -10.05 115.58
CA GLY A 82 33.61 -8.91 115.59
C GLY A 82 34.49 -8.62 116.82
N ARG A 83 34.83 -9.61 117.66
CA ARG A 83 36.01 -9.49 118.55
C ARG A 83 37.00 -10.57 118.15
N GLY A 84 38.17 -10.14 117.68
CA GLY A 84 39.23 -11.06 117.27
C GLY A 84 39.70 -11.90 118.45
N GLY A 85 39.17 -13.11 118.58
CA GLY A 85 39.66 -14.11 119.52
C GLY A 85 41.14 -14.37 119.26
N ALA A 86 41.91 -14.58 120.34
CA ALA A 86 43.34 -14.85 120.22
C ALA A 86 43.57 -16.15 119.42
N PRO A 87 44.59 -16.20 118.54
CA PRO A 87 44.89 -17.40 117.77
C PRO A 87 45.30 -18.55 118.70
N ILE A 88 44.75 -19.74 118.47
CA ILE A 88 45.14 -20.94 119.22
C ILE A 88 46.53 -21.38 118.75
N LEU A 89 47.46 -21.48 119.70
CA LEU A 89 48.79 -21.98 119.46
C LEU A 89 48.84 -23.50 119.69
N ASP A 90 49.70 -24.20 118.96
CA ASP A 90 50.03 -25.59 119.23
C ASP A 90 51.00 -25.74 120.41
N SER A 91 51.37 -26.99 120.75
CA SER A 91 52.29 -27.28 121.86
C SER A 91 53.70 -26.71 121.68
N LEU A 92 54.05 -26.28 120.46
CA LEU A 92 55.34 -25.67 120.12
C LEU A 92 55.25 -24.13 120.05
N GLY A 93 54.03 -23.55 120.10
CA GLY A 93 53.79 -22.11 120.00
C GLY A 93 53.50 -21.62 118.57
N GLN A 94 53.33 -22.52 117.60
CA GLN A 94 52.91 -22.19 116.23
C GLN A 94 51.40 -22.00 116.16
N VAL A 95 50.95 -21.02 115.38
CA VAL A 95 49.53 -20.74 115.17
C VAL A 95 48.86 -21.88 114.39
N LYS A 96 47.75 -22.42 114.91
CA LYS A 96 46.97 -23.46 114.22
C LYS A 96 46.09 -22.86 113.13
N LEU A 97 46.12 -23.47 111.94
CA LEU A 97 45.31 -23.09 110.79
C LEU A 97 44.31 -24.20 110.44
N LYS A 98 43.15 -23.83 109.90
CA LYS A 98 42.21 -24.76 109.24
C LYS A 98 42.69 -25.02 107.81
N HIS A 99 43.66 -25.92 107.65
CA HIS A 99 44.24 -26.22 106.34
C HIS A 99 43.20 -26.77 105.35
N GLY A 100 43.15 -26.19 104.15
CA GLY A 100 42.21 -26.56 103.09
C GLY A 100 40.86 -25.84 103.16
N GLU A 101 40.60 -25.07 104.22
CA GLU A 101 39.38 -24.27 104.38
C GLU A 101 39.59 -22.82 103.92
N ALA A 102 38.49 -22.12 103.68
CA ALA A 102 38.47 -20.70 103.40
C ALA A 102 37.52 -19.97 104.35
N GLU A 103 37.83 -18.72 104.68
CA GLU A 103 37.02 -17.85 105.54
C GLU A 103 36.70 -16.56 104.77
N VAL A 104 35.43 -16.16 104.76
CA VAL A 104 35.01 -14.85 104.26
C VAL A 104 35.12 -13.85 105.40
N ARG A 105 35.98 -12.83 105.25
CA ARG A 105 36.14 -11.75 106.22
C ARG A 105 35.45 -10.48 105.72
N PHE A 106 34.55 -9.93 106.55
CA PHE A 106 33.82 -8.69 106.29
C PHE A 106 34.53 -7.48 106.93
N ALA A 107 33.89 -6.32 106.86
CA ALA A 107 34.41 -5.07 107.42
C ALA A 107 34.69 -5.19 108.93
N GLY A 108 35.88 -4.76 109.33
CA GLY A 108 36.35 -4.84 110.72
C GLY A 108 37.69 -4.13 110.90
N GLU A 109 38.32 -4.33 112.05
CA GLU A 109 39.65 -3.78 112.31
C GLU A 109 40.71 -4.37 111.36
N PRO A 110 41.73 -3.59 110.95
CA PRO A 110 42.84 -4.11 110.14
C PRO A 110 43.49 -5.34 110.78
N PHE A 111 43.56 -6.45 110.06
CA PHE A 111 44.11 -7.70 110.58
C PHE A 111 45.39 -8.14 109.85
N PRO A 112 46.35 -8.77 110.55
CA PRO A 112 47.50 -9.40 109.90
C PRO A 112 47.08 -10.73 109.25
N LEU A 113 47.85 -11.20 108.27
CA LEU A 113 47.78 -12.61 107.86
C LEU A 113 48.78 -13.41 108.69
N TYR A 114 48.33 -14.48 109.33
CA TYR A 114 49.20 -15.37 110.10
C TYR A 114 50.09 -16.23 109.18
N PRO A 115 51.22 -16.77 109.66
CA PRO A 115 52.08 -17.64 108.86
C PRO A 115 51.30 -18.85 108.34
N GLY A 116 51.18 -18.99 107.02
CA GLY A 116 50.41 -20.04 106.33
C GLY A 116 49.01 -19.60 105.84
N GLU A 117 48.49 -18.47 106.32
CA GLU A 117 47.33 -17.81 105.70
C GLU A 117 47.72 -17.11 104.40
N TYR A 118 46.84 -17.17 103.40
CA TYR A 118 46.96 -16.35 102.20
C TYR A 118 45.63 -15.75 101.79
N LEU A 119 45.69 -14.56 101.21
CA LEU A 119 44.53 -13.85 100.70
C LEU A 119 44.14 -14.44 99.34
N LYS A 120 43.17 -15.36 99.32
CA LYS A 120 42.67 -16.02 98.11
C LYS A 120 41.95 -15.05 97.18
N GLN A 121 41.08 -14.20 97.73
CA GLN A 121 40.41 -13.13 96.99
C GLN A 121 40.74 -11.78 97.61
N PRO A 122 41.23 -10.79 96.82
CA PRO A 122 41.43 -9.45 97.32
C PRO A 122 40.10 -8.80 97.70
N VAL A 123 40.16 -7.71 98.45
CA VAL A 123 38.99 -6.97 98.93
C VAL A 123 38.09 -6.56 97.76
N ARG A 124 36.82 -6.98 97.79
CA ARG A 124 35.79 -6.71 96.77
C ARG A 124 34.50 -6.19 97.43
N PRO A 125 33.74 -5.32 96.75
CA PRO A 125 32.44 -4.88 97.25
C PRO A 125 31.44 -6.05 97.28
N LEU A 126 30.53 -6.04 98.26
CA LEU A 126 29.37 -6.94 98.30
C LEU A 126 28.46 -6.68 97.10
N LYS A 127 27.88 -7.74 96.54
CA LYS A 127 27.04 -7.63 95.34
C LYS A 127 25.63 -7.16 95.72
N VAL A 128 25.28 -5.95 95.28
CA VAL A 128 23.92 -5.41 95.43
C VAL A 128 23.04 -5.93 94.29
N VAL A 129 21.91 -6.54 94.65
CA VAL A 129 20.90 -7.07 93.73
C VAL A 129 19.74 -6.09 93.69
N GLN A 130 19.39 -5.64 92.48
CA GLN A 130 18.33 -4.64 92.27
C GLN A 130 16.95 -5.31 92.29
N ALA A 131 15.90 -4.52 92.47
CA ALA A 131 14.53 -4.99 92.22
C ALA A 131 14.40 -5.56 90.78
N ASP A 132 13.49 -6.52 90.59
CA ASP A 132 13.28 -7.24 89.32
C ASP A 132 14.51 -8.03 88.80
N THR A 133 15.50 -8.25 89.67
CA THR A 133 16.65 -9.12 89.39
C THR A 133 16.88 -10.10 90.53
N ALA A 134 17.40 -11.27 90.21
CA ALA A 134 17.80 -12.27 91.18
C ALA A 134 19.18 -12.84 90.86
N LEU A 135 19.87 -13.33 91.89
CA LEU A 135 21.06 -14.15 91.72
C LEU A 135 20.67 -15.61 91.82
N LYS A 136 20.98 -16.39 90.78
CA LYS A 136 20.89 -17.84 90.86
C LYS A 136 22.13 -18.35 91.58
N ILE A 137 21.92 -18.99 92.71
CA ILE A 137 22.96 -19.48 93.61
C ILE A 137 22.91 -20.99 93.62
N ARG A 138 24.09 -21.62 93.59
CA ARG A 138 24.26 -23.06 93.74
C ARG A 138 25.10 -23.39 94.97
N ALA A 139 24.66 -24.37 95.76
CA ALA A 139 25.46 -24.96 96.83
C ALA A 139 26.56 -25.85 96.23
N VAL A 140 27.80 -25.66 96.69
CA VAL A 140 28.96 -26.48 96.32
C VAL A 140 29.20 -27.60 97.33
N LEU A 141 28.80 -27.39 98.58
CA LEU A 141 28.93 -28.30 99.72
C LEU A 141 27.62 -28.30 100.53
N ASP A 142 27.41 -29.33 101.33
CA ASP A 142 26.27 -29.41 102.24
C ASP A 142 26.45 -28.42 103.40
N PHE A 143 25.43 -27.60 103.69
CA PHE A 143 25.46 -26.66 104.83
C PHE A 143 24.06 -26.32 105.34
N ASP A 144 23.99 -25.86 106.58
CA ASP A 144 22.77 -25.34 107.18
C ASP A 144 22.72 -23.82 107.02
N GLU A 145 21.70 -23.33 106.32
CA GLU A 145 21.41 -21.92 106.14
C GLU A 145 20.43 -21.45 107.23
N TYR A 146 20.87 -20.52 108.07
CA TYR A 146 20.04 -19.89 109.09
C TYR A 146 19.43 -18.61 108.51
N ILE A 147 18.10 -18.54 108.48
CA ILE A 147 17.35 -17.39 108.02
C ILE A 147 16.64 -16.76 109.22
N ASP A 148 16.91 -15.48 109.46
CA ASP A 148 16.21 -14.67 110.47
C ASP A 148 14.78 -14.38 109.98
N GLU A 149 13.76 -14.56 110.83
CA GLU A 149 12.34 -14.38 110.46
C GLU A 149 11.93 -12.93 110.13
N ASP A 150 12.82 -11.94 110.28
CA ASP A 150 12.53 -10.52 110.04
C ASP A 150 12.86 -10.02 108.61
N GLU A 151 13.38 -10.85 107.70
CA GLU A 151 13.50 -10.51 106.28
C GLU A 151 12.64 -11.44 105.40
N GLY A 152 11.43 -10.96 105.06
CA GLY A 152 10.69 -11.43 103.88
C GLY A 152 9.40 -12.23 104.16
N SER A 153 8.36 -11.56 104.66
CA SER A 153 6.98 -12.02 104.45
C SER A 153 6.46 -11.50 103.10
N PRO A 154 5.92 -12.36 102.21
CA PRO A 154 5.19 -11.90 101.03
C PRO A 154 3.83 -11.36 101.47
N VAL A 155 3.50 -10.16 100.99
CA VAL A 155 2.21 -9.49 101.19
C VAL A 155 1.08 -10.36 100.61
N GLU A 156 0.22 -10.91 101.47
CA GLU A 156 -1.10 -11.41 101.09
C GLU A 156 -1.97 -10.22 100.66
N GLY A 157 -2.16 -10.07 99.34
CA GLY A 157 -3.10 -9.15 98.74
C GLY A 157 -4.50 -9.74 98.64
N SER A 158 -5.43 -9.15 99.38
CA SER A 158 -6.85 -9.41 99.42
C SER A 158 -7.57 -9.29 98.06
N GLY A 159 -8.43 -10.26 97.76
CA GLY A 159 -9.47 -10.18 96.73
C GLY A 159 -10.61 -11.17 97.01
N LYS A 160 -11.61 -10.76 97.81
CA LYS A 160 -12.87 -11.48 98.01
C LYS A 160 -13.90 -11.06 96.94
N ALA A 161 -14.47 -12.04 96.25
CA ALA A 161 -15.86 -12.08 95.76
C ALA A 161 -16.16 -13.56 95.43
N ALA A 162 -16.86 -14.33 96.26
CA ALA A 162 -18.33 -14.40 96.46
C ALA A 162 -19.08 -15.11 95.31
N GLY A 163 -19.70 -16.26 95.65
CA GLY A 163 -20.67 -17.03 94.86
C GLY A 163 -20.10 -18.32 94.28
N ASP A 164 -20.73 -19.49 94.35
CA ASP A 164 -21.96 -19.96 94.97
C ASP A 164 -21.88 -21.50 94.97
N LYS A 165 -22.58 -22.16 95.89
CA LYS A 165 -22.60 -23.61 96.06
C LYS A 165 -23.46 -24.26 94.96
N GLY A 166 -22.92 -25.30 94.32
CA GLY A 166 -23.68 -26.24 93.51
C GLY A 166 -23.26 -27.67 93.84
N ASP A 167 -24.06 -28.35 94.65
CA ASP A 167 -23.97 -29.79 94.92
C ASP A 167 -24.20 -30.60 93.63
N GLY A 168 -23.44 -31.69 93.47
CA GLY A 168 -23.56 -32.60 92.33
C GLY A 168 -22.81 -33.90 92.54
N SER A 169 -23.44 -34.82 93.28
CA SER A 169 -23.03 -36.20 93.51
C SER A 169 -22.80 -37.00 92.22
N GLY A 170 -21.74 -37.82 92.17
CA GLY A 170 -21.56 -38.86 91.13
C GLY A 170 -20.48 -39.87 91.49
N LYS A 171 -20.89 -41.03 92.03
CA LYS A 171 -20.07 -42.23 92.27
C LYS A 171 -19.78 -42.99 90.96
N SER A 172 -18.57 -43.51 90.80
CA SER A 172 -18.26 -44.87 90.23
C SER A 172 -16.73 -45.01 90.06
N SER A 173 -16.02 -45.73 90.93
CA SER A 173 -15.68 -47.16 90.83
C SER A 173 -14.68 -47.53 89.72
N GLY A 174 -13.50 -48.04 90.09
CA GLY A 174 -12.69 -48.86 89.17
C GLY A 174 -11.17 -48.88 89.39
N LYS A 175 -10.72 -49.73 90.34
CA LYS A 175 -9.51 -50.59 90.28
C LYS A 175 -8.21 -50.03 89.68
N SER A 176 -7.23 -49.73 90.54
CA SER A 176 -6.11 -50.60 90.93
C SER A 176 -4.93 -50.65 89.95
N GLY A 177 -3.87 -49.90 90.29
CA GLY A 177 -2.54 -50.02 89.69
C GLY A 177 -1.51 -49.65 90.75
N ARG A 178 -0.82 -50.66 91.26
CA ARG A 178 0.13 -50.63 92.37
C ARG A 178 1.43 -49.97 91.90
N GLY A 179 1.82 -48.83 92.48
CA GLY A 179 3.11 -48.17 92.22
C GLY A 179 3.55 -47.42 93.47
N LYS A 180 4.75 -47.74 93.96
CA LYS A 180 5.29 -47.41 95.28
C LYS A 180 5.40 -45.90 95.52
N LYS A 181 4.81 -45.41 96.62
CA LYS A 181 5.13 -44.11 97.22
C LYS A 181 6.48 -44.23 97.95
N ALA A 182 7.46 -43.42 97.57
CA ALA A 182 8.52 -43.00 98.47
C ALA A 182 8.00 -41.74 99.18
N ALA A 183 7.79 -41.85 100.49
CA ALA A 183 7.48 -40.74 101.35
C ALA A 183 8.81 -40.13 101.79
N ASP A 184 9.11 -38.91 101.36
CA ASP A 184 10.16 -38.13 102.02
C ASP A 184 9.53 -37.30 103.13
N THR A 185 9.87 -37.72 104.34
CA THR A 185 9.40 -37.17 105.61
C THR A 185 10.52 -36.24 106.09
N ALA A 186 10.47 -34.96 105.73
CA ALA A 186 11.39 -33.97 106.30
C ALA A 186 10.87 -33.56 107.68
N SER A 187 11.50 -34.11 108.71
CA SER A 187 11.25 -33.82 110.12
C SER A 187 11.51 -32.35 110.44
N ARG A 188 10.47 -31.64 110.87
CA ARG A 188 10.55 -30.27 111.42
C ARG A 188 11.13 -30.36 112.84
N ARG A 189 12.40 -30.00 113.03
CA ARG A 189 12.97 -29.77 114.37
C ARG A 189 12.85 -28.29 114.69
N GLU A 190 11.99 -27.96 115.64
CA GLU A 190 11.97 -26.64 116.27
C GLU A 190 13.21 -26.50 117.15
N GLY A 191 14.15 -25.66 116.74
CA GLY A 191 15.24 -25.16 117.58
C GLY A 191 14.81 -23.88 118.25
N ALA A 192 15.14 -23.73 119.53
CA ALA A 192 14.94 -22.49 120.29
C ALA A 192 15.68 -21.32 119.60
N GLU A 193 15.06 -20.14 119.63
CA GLU A 193 15.51 -18.87 119.00
C GLU A 193 15.08 -18.64 117.53
N GLY A 194 13.77 -18.64 117.22
CA GLY A 194 13.16 -17.81 116.14
C GLY A 194 13.80 -17.79 114.74
N ARG A 195 14.68 -18.73 114.41
CA ARG A 195 15.47 -18.80 113.17
C ARG A 195 15.10 -20.06 112.42
N ARG A 196 14.73 -19.91 111.15
CA ARG A 196 14.44 -21.05 110.28
C ARG A 196 15.75 -21.61 109.74
N VAL A 197 16.03 -22.88 110.07
CA VAL A 197 17.17 -23.62 109.51
C VAL A 197 16.73 -24.30 108.22
N ILE A 198 17.41 -23.99 107.11
CA ILE A 198 17.26 -24.67 105.83
C ILE A 198 18.52 -25.48 105.56
N HIS A 199 18.40 -26.80 105.56
CA HIS A 199 19.48 -27.68 105.13
C HIS A 199 19.61 -27.61 103.60
N ARG A 200 20.79 -27.22 103.10
CA ARG A 200 21.13 -27.16 101.67
C ARG A 200 22.10 -28.28 101.35
N SER A 201 21.75 -29.10 100.36
CA SER A 201 22.63 -30.15 99.85
C SER A 201 23.47 -29.64 98.67
N ALA A 202 24.65 -30.23 98.46
CA ALA A 202 25.54 -29.91 97.37
C ALA A 202 24.83 -30.11 96.02
N GLY A 203 24.82 -29.07 95.20
CA GLY A 203 24.10 -29.03 93.92
C GLY A 203 22.72 -28.39 93.97
N ASP A 204 22.18 -28.09 95.16
CA ASP A 204 20.93 -27.33 95.28
C ASP A 204 21.08 -25.94 94.66
N VAL A 205 20.03 -25.50 93.97
CA VAL A 205 19.98 -24.19 93.32
C VAL A 205 18.77 -23.43 93.81
N TRP A 206 18.96 -22.14 94.14
CA TRP A 206 17.88 -21.23 94.51
C TRP A 206 18.15 -19.81 94.01
N LEU A 207 17.13 -18.95 94.09
CA LEU A 207 17.25 -17.54 93.76
C LEU A 207 17.39 -16.71 95.04
N PHE A 208 18.30 -15.75 95.02
CA PHE A 208 18.28 -14.60 95.93
C PHE A 208 17.66 -13.43 95.18
N GLU A 209 16.39 -13.16 95.48
CA GLU A 209 15.60 -12.10 94.85
C GLU A 209 15.97 -10.73 95.44
N GLY A 210 16.15 -9.72 94.58
CA GLY A 210 16.36 -8.34 95.03
C GLY A 210 15.03 -7.64 95.42
N PRO A 211 15.09 -6.49 96.10
CA PRO A 211 16.30 -5.72 96.41
C PRO A 211 17.01 -6.21 97.68
N GLY A 212 18.32 -6.48 97.58
CA GLY A 212 19.10 -6.98 98.73
C GLY A 212 20.60 -6.98 98.46
N THR A 213 21.42 -7.08 99.52
CA THR A 213 22.87 -7.25 99.38
C THR A 213 23.22 -8.71 99.59
N PHE A 214 23.72 -9.37 98.55
CA PHE A 214 24.14 -10.76 98.64
C PHE A 214 25.41 -10.89 99.48
N ILE A 215 25.33 -11.67 100.56
CA ILE A 215 26.45 -11.99 101.45
C ILE A 215 27.11 -13.28 100.94
N PRO A 216 28.34 -13.23 100.42
CA PRO A 216 29.02 -14.41 99.89
C PRO A 216 29.36 -15.41 101.01
N ARG A 217 29.06 -16.69 100.77
CA ARG A 217 29.45 -17.82 101.61
C ARG A 217 30.40 -18.75 100.84
N ILE A 218 31.26 -19.48 101.55
CA ILE A 218 32.24 -20.39 100.91
C ILE A 218 31.55 -21.59 100.26
N GLU A 219 30.41 -22.00 100.79
CA GLU A 219 29.61 -23.14 100.36
C GLU A 219 28.72 -22.80 99.16
N THR A 220 28.68 -21.54 98.73
CA THR A 220 27.78 -21.05 97.67
C THR A 220 28.54 -20.44 96.51
N VAL A 221 28.06 -20.66 95.29
CA VAL A 221 28.56 -20.00 94.08
C VAL A 221 27.39 -19.33 93.36
N VAL A 222 27.58 -18.07 92.98
CA VAL A 222 26.65 -17.34 92.11
C VAL A 222 26.86 -17.82 90.67
N GLU A 223 25.84 -18.45 90.08
CA GLU A 223 25.90 -18.94 88.69
C GLU A 223 25.59 -17.83 87.68
N GLU A 224 24.45 -17.17 87.83
CA GLU A 224 23.99 -16.15 86.89
C GLU A 224 23.11 -15.09 87.58
N THR A 225 22.90 -13.97 86.89
CA THR A 225 21.95 -12.93 87.32
C THR A 225 20.71 -13.01 86.42
N VAL A 226 19.60 -13.45 86.99
CA VAL A 226 18.30 -13.58 86.33
C VAL A 226 17.59 -12.23 86.38
N ARG A 227 16.97 -11.83 85.28
CA ARG A 227 16.19 -10.59 85.18
C ARG A 227 14.73 -10.91 84.90
N ALA A 228 13.83 -10.10 85.42
CA ALA A 228 12.42 -10.23 85.11
C ALA A 228 12.15 -9.93 83.62
N SER A 229 11.24 -10.71 83.02
CA SER A 229 10.71 -10.50 81.68
C SER A 229 9.48 -9.61 81.75
N VAL A 230 9.48 -8.48 81.03
CA VAL A 230 8.35 -7.55 81.02
C VAL A 230 7.25 -8.07 80.09
N ILE A 231 6.08 -8.35 80.67
CA ILE A 231 4.87 -8.79 79.96
C ILE A 231 3.99 -7.55 79.73
N ALA A 232 3.88 -7.13 78.47
CA ALA A 232 2.99 -6.04 78.07
C ALA A 232 1.53 -6.54 77.94
N PRO A 233 0.52 -5.64 77.89
CA PRO A 233 -0.84 -6.02 77.52
C PRO A 233 -0.86 -6.79 76.19
N ASN A 234 -1.74 -7.78 76.04
CA ASN A 234 -1.82 -8.66 74.87
C ASN A 234 -0.53 -9.45 74.58
N HIS A 235 0.30 -9.66 75.60
CA HIS A 235 1.48 -10.53 75.53
C HIS A 235 1.41 -11.57 76.66
N ALA A 236 2.06 -12.70 76.44
CA ALA A 236 2.28 -13.72 77.45
C ALA A 236 3.73 -14.22 77.35
N VAL A 237 4.31 -14.64 78.47
CA VAL A 237 5.63 -15.30 78.46
C VAL A 237 5.43 -16.80 78.46
N ARG A 238 6.06 -17.49 77.51
CA ARG A 238 6.13 -18.95 77.46
C ARG A 238 7.31 -19.44 78.27
N LEU A 239 7.00 -20.30 79.23
CA LEU A 239 7.97 -20.91 80.14
C LEU A 239 8.08 -22.41 79.87
N ARG A 240 9.23 -22.98 80.19
CA ARG A 240 9.49 -24.41 80.22
C ARG A 240 10.08 -24.83 81.56
N ALA A 241 9.57 -25.91 82.14
CA ALA A 241 10.12 -26.49 83.35
C ALA A 241 11.41 -27.27 83.02
N THR A 242 12.54 -26.86 83.59
CA THR A 242 13.82 -27.57 83.46
C THR A 242 13.92 -28.77 84.39
N LYS A 243 13.18 -28.75 85.51
CA LYS A 243 12.99 -29.83 86.48
C LYS A 243 11.55 -29.78 87.01
N GLU A 244 11.13 -30.83 87.71
CA GLU A 244 9.89 -30.82 88.47
C GLU A 244 9.89 -29.66 89.46
N CYS A 245 8.94 -28.74 89.30
CA CYS A 245 8.85 -27.53 90.10
C CYS A 245 7.40 -27.11 90.29
N THR A 246 7.18 -26.14 91.16
CA THR A 246 5.87 -25.50 91.30
C THR A 246 5.98 -24.11 90.70
N ASP A 247 5.08 -23.77 89.78
CA ASP A 247 5.07 -22.44 89.17
C ASP A 247 4.59 -21.36 90.18
N ARG A 248 4.73 -20.09 89.81
CA ARG A 248 4.26 -18.96 90.65
C ARG A 248 2.76 -18.96 90.95
N SER A 249 1.94 -19.66 90.16
CA SER A 249 0.50 -19.81 90.38
C SER A 249 0.15 -20.98 91.32
N GLY A 250 1.15 -21.69 91.85
CA GLY A 250 0.99 -22.81 92.76
C GLY A 250 0.68 -24.15 92.06
N ARG A 251 0.84 -24.24 90.73
CA ARG A 251 0.59 -25.48 89.98
C ARG A 251 1.86 -26.31 89.86
N PRO A 252 1.81 -27.63 90.11
CA PRO A 252 2.95 -28.51 89.89
C PRO A 252 3.21 -28.65 88.39
N ARG A 253 4.47 -28.55 88.00
CA ARG A 253 4.96 -28.65 86.62
C ARG A 253 5.93 -29.81 86.49
N VAL A 254 5.76 -30.62 85.44
CA VAL A 254 6.67 -31.73 85.15
C VAL A 254 7.83 -31.28 84.26
N THR A 255 8.95 -31.99 84.31
CA THR A 255 10.14 -31.67 83.50
C THR A 255 9.79 -31.64 81.99
N GLY A 256 10.14 -30.55 81.32
CA GLY A 256 9.86 -30.31 79.90
C GLY A 256 8.45 -29.79 79.60
N GLU A 257 7.58 -29.65 80.60
CA GLU A 257 6.27 -29.04 80.43
C GLU A 257 6.41 -27.56 80.07
N GLU A 258 5.56 -27.08 79.17
CA GLU A 258 5.51 -25.68 78.77
C GLU A 258 4.15 -25.06 79.11
N TRP A 259 4.15 -23.82 79.56
CA TRP A 259 2.94 -23.05 79.89
C TRP A 259 3.12 -21.56 79.59
N LEU A 260 2.03 -20.81 79.65
CA LEU A 260 2.03 -19.36 79.47
C LEU A 260 1.71 -18.64 80.78
N VAL A 261 2.39 -17.52 81.00
CA VAL A 261 2.05 -16.53 82.02
C VAL A 261 1.51 -15.29 81.32
N LYS A 262 0.26 -14.92 81.64
CA LYS A 262 -0.48 -13.82 81.00
C LYS A 262 -0.58 -12.56 81.88
N GLU A 263 -0.11 -12.62 83.12
CA GLU A 263 -0.15 -11.49 84.05
C GLU A 263 0.75 -10.36 83.56
N VAL A 264 0.17 -9.17 83.35
CA VAL A 264 0.89 -8.00 82.85
C VAL A 264 1.80 -7.46 83.96
N GLY A 265 3.07 -7.23 83.64
CA GLY A 265 4.08 -6.77 84.59
C GLY A 265 5.44 -7.42 84.41
N ALA A 266 6.35 -7.19 85.35
CA ALA A 266 7.65 -7.82 85.37
C ALA A 266 7.53 -9.24 85.97
N TYR A 267 7.70 -10.27 85.14
CA TYR A 267 7.70 -11.67 85.58
C TYR A 267 9.14 -12.14 85.82
N LEU A 268 9.50 -12.35 87.08
CA LEU A 268 10.79 -12.94 87.44
C LEU A 268 10.70 -14.48 87.38
N PRO A 269 11.42 -15.14 86.46
CA PRO A 269 11.36 -16.59 86.32
C PRO A 269 11.90 -17.29 87.56
N GLY A 270 11.21 -18.35 87.99
CA GLY A 270 11.70 -19.23 89.05
C GLY A 270 12.98 -19.97 88.66
N VAL A 271 13.64 -20.59 89.65
CA VAL A 271 14.94 -21.29 89.50
C VAL A 271 14.93 -22.30 88.34
N TYR A 272 13.83 -23.02 88.21
CA TYR A 272 13.64 -24.10 87.24
C TYR A 272 12.77 -23.70 86.06
N GLU A 273 12.41 -22.42 85.94
CA GLU A 273 11.60 -21.89 84.85
C GLU A 273 12.50 -21.27 83.78
N GLU A 274 12.52 -21.86 82.59
CA GLU A 274 13.23 -21.34 81.44
C GLU A 274 12.29 -20.47 80.59
N VAL A 275 12.65 -19.21 80.36
CA VAL A 275 11.92 -18.33 79.46
C VAL A 275 12.22 -18.69 78.01
N ILE A 276 11.22 -19.17 77.28
CA ILE A 276 11.36 -19.52 75.86
C ILE A 276 11.19 -18.27 74.99
N ASN A 277 10.02 -17.65 75.02
CA ASN A 277 9.69 -16.49 74.20
C ASN A 277 8.45 -15.74 74.72
N ILE A 278 8.24 -14.53 74.20
CA ILE A 278 7.02 -13.75 74.43
C ILE A 278 6.05 -14.03 73.27
N VAL A 279 4.85 -14.49 73.60
CA VAL A 279 3.74 -14.76 72.67
C VAL A 279 2.83 -13.54 72.60
N LYS A 280 2.58 -13.04 71.40
CA LYS A 280 1.68 -11.92 71.15
C LYS A 280 0.27 -12.42 70.88
N ALA A 281 -0.74 -11.68 71.33
CA ALA A 281 -2.13 -11.94 70.98
C ALA A 281 -2.40 -11.62 69.51
N TYR A 282 -3.30 -12.38 68.90
CA TYR A 282 -3.94 -12.06 67.64
C TYR A 282 -5.16 -11.18 67.92
N VAL A 283 -5.15 -9.96 67.39
CA VAL A 283 -6.30 -9.05 67.47
C VAL A 283 -7.31 -9.47 66.41
N LEU A 284 -8.53 -9.79 66.84
CA LEU A 284 -9.62 -10.25 65.98
C LEU A 284 -10.59 -9.12 65.68
N THR A 285 -11.15 -9.16 64.48
CA THR A 285 -12.16 -8.20 64.00
C THR A 285 -13.40 -8.96 63.54
N ASP A 286 -14.49 -8.25 63.27
CA ASP A 286 -15.69 -8.80 62.63
C ASP A 286 -15.43 -9.47 61.26
N THR A 287 -14.33 -9.09 60.61
CA THR A 287 -13.90 -9.66 59.32
C THR A 287 -12.86 -10.79 59.44
N GLN A 288 -12.34 -11.06 60.65
CA GLN A 288 -11.22 -11.99 60.87
C GLN A 288 -11.51 -12.96 62.02
N ALA A 289 -11.41 -14.24 61.72
CA ALA A 289 -11.44 -15.32 62.70
C ALA A 289 -10.08 -16.04 62.73
N LEU A 290 -9.68 -16.54 63.89
CA LEU A 290 -8.46 -17.32 64.04
C LEU A 290 -8.77 -18.81 63.95
N HIS A 291 -8.15 -19.51 62.99
CA HIS A 291 -8.26 -20.95 62.87
C HIS A 291 -7.19 -21.63 63.70
N VAL A 292 -7.63 -22.41 64.69
CA VAL A 292 -6.77 -23.08 65.68
C VAL A 292 -7.03 -24.57 65.70
N ARG A 293 -5.98 -25.33 66.01
CA ARG A 293 -6.00 -26.79 66.18
C ARG A 293 -5.44 -27.19 67.53
N ALA A 294 -6.09 -28.10 68.24
CA ALA A 294 -5.59 -28.66 69.49
C ALA A 294 -4.46 -29.68 69.22
N LEU A 295 -3.32 -29.52 69.92
CA LEU A 295 -2.18 -30.45 69.89
C LEU A 295 -2.30 -31.59 70.91
N LYS A 296 -3.12 -31.37 71.95
CA LYS A 296 -3.41 -32.32 73.03
C LYS A 296 -4.86 -32.10 73.48
N THR A 297 -5.43 -33.05 74.20
CA THR A 297 -6.73 -32.84 74.85
C THR A 297 -6.55 -31.92 76.05
N PHE A 298 -7.21 -30.77 76.03
CA PHE A 298 -7.13 -29.76 77.10
C PHE A 298 -8.44 -28.95 77.19
N VAL A 299 -8.53 -28.09 78.20
CA VAL A 299 -9.62 -27.12 78.33
C VAL A 299 -9.09 -25.76 77.91
N ASP A 300 -9.74 -25.14 76.92
CA ASP A 300 -9.34 -23.84 76.39
C ASP A 300 -9.66 -22.70 77.37
N ASP A 301 -9.20 -21.48 77.04
CA ASP A 301 -9.44 -20.29 77.88
C ASP A 301 -10.94 -19.94 78.01
N PHE A 302 -11.80 -20.51 77.15
CA PHE A 302 -13.24 -20.31 77.14
C PHE A 302 -14.00 -21.40 77.93
N GLY A 303 -13.29 -22.37 78.51
CA GLY A 303 -13.88 -23.46 79.29
C GLY A 303 -14.41 -24.63 78.45
N VAL A 304 -14.10 -24.70 77.15
CA VAL A 304 -14.51 -25.79 76.26
C VAL A 304 -13.43 -26.88 76.24
N SER A 305 -13.84 -28.14 76.40
CA SER A 305 -12.93 -29.28 76.28
C SER A 305 -12.67 -29.58 74.81
N ARG A 306 -11.40 -29.44 74.39
CA ARG A 306 -10.93 -29.67 73.02
C ARG A 306 -10.19 -30.99 72.97
N ASN A 307 -10.55 -31.85 72.03
CA ASN A 307 -9.86 -33.12 71.80
C ASN A 307 -8.61 -32.92 70.94
N ASN A 308 -7.61 -33.80 71.09
CA ASN A 308 -6.42 -33.77 70.23
C ASN A 308 -6.80 -33.84 68.74
N GLY A 309 -6.30 -32.90 67.95
CA GLY A 309 -6.55 -32.78 66.51
C GLY A 309 -7.84 -32.04 66.14
N GLU A 310 -8.68 -31.69 67.11
CA GLU A 310 -9.88 -30.88 66.88
C GLU A 310 -9.50 -29.48 66.38
N GLU A 311 -10.28 -28.95 65.44
CA GLU A 311 -10.09 -27.63 64.85
C GLU A 311 -11.32 -26.76 65.07
N TRP A 312 -11.12 -25.49 65.40
CA TRP A 312 -12.20 -24.53 65.56
C TRP A 312 -11.76 -23.11 65.16
N LEU A 313 -12.73 -22.21 65.09
CA LEU A 313 -12.49 -20.80 64.87
C LEU A 313 -12.69 -20.02 66.17
N VAL A 314 -11.74 -19.13 66.48
CA VAL A 314 -11.93 -18.08 67.49
C VAL A 314 -12.35 -16.82 66.75
N THR A 315 -13.50 -16.26 67.11
CA THR A 315 -14.08 -15.08 66.48
C THR A 315 -14.14 -13.92 67.47
N MET A 316 -14.36 -12.70 66.96
CA MET A 316 -14.52 -11.50 67.79
C MET A 316 -15.65 -11.63 68.83
N THR A 317 -16.67 -12.47 68.59
CA THR A 317 -17.74 -12.71 69.58
C THR A 317 -17.27 -13.47 70.82
N MET A 318 -16.14 -14.18 70.73
CA MET A 318 -15.54 -14.89 71.85
C MET A 318 -14.52 -14.02 72.59
N THR A 319 -13.59 -13.41 71.86
CA THR A 319 -12.57 -12.49 72.40
C THR A 319 -12.10 -11.50 71.32
N ASP A 320 -11.73 -10.30 71.72
CA ASP A 320 -11.14 -9.26 70.86
C ASP A 320 -9.64 -9.50 70.60
N ALA A 321 -8.94 -10.14 71.54
CA ALA A 321 -7.55 -10.56 71.41
C ALA A 321 -7.36 -11.98 71.93
N HIS A 322 -6.86 -12.88 71.08
CA HIS A 322 -6.58 -14.27 71.46
C HIS A 322 -5.09 -14.53 71.56
N ILE A 323 -4.60 -14.94 72.72
CA ILE A 323 -3.22 -15.42 72.91
C ILE A 323 -3.27 -16.94 72.78
N PRO A 324 -2.70 -17.53 71.70
CA PRO A 324 -2.76 -18.97 71.51
C PRO A 324 -2.07 -19.70 72.66
N SER A 325 -2.78 -20.67 73.25
CA SER A 325 -2.23 -21.50 74.32
C SER A 325 -1.09 -22.40 73.81
N VAL A 326 -0.31 -22.99 74.72
CA VAL A 326 0.77 -23.93 74.37
C VAL A 326 0.25 -25.15 73.60
N TYR A 327 -0.99 -25.56 73.88
CA TYR A 327 -1.65 -26.69 73.23
C TYR A 327 -2.46 -26.29 72.00
N GLU A 328 -2.45 -25.02 71.61
CA GLU A 328 -3.10 -24.52 70.42
C GLU A 328 -2.07 -24.26 69.33
N LYS A 329 -2.32 -24.81 68.15
CA LYS A 329 -1.59 -24.47 66.94
C LYS A 329 -2.47 -23.59 66.07
N VAL A 330 -2.05 -22.34 65.88
CA VAL A 330 -2.67 -21.46 64.89
C VAL A 330 -2.36 -21.99 63.50
N LEU A 331 -3.41 -22.28 62.73
CA LEU A 331 -3.31 -22.69 61.33
C LEU A 331 -3.35 -21.47 60.40
N GLY A 332 -4.12 -20.45 60.75
CA GLY A 332 -4.18 -19.21 59.98
C GLY A 332 -5.31 -18.27 60.42
N VAL A 333 -5.48 -17.19 59.69
CA VAL A 333 -6.60 -16.25 59.84
C VAL A 333 -7.60 -16.51 58.71
N VAL A 334 -8.86 -16.73 59.06
CA VAL A 334 -9.98 -16.95 58.15
C VAL A 334 -10.75 -15.65 58.00
N HIS A 335 -10.90 -15.19 56.77
CA HIS A 335 -11.66 -13.99 56.46
C HIS A 335 -13.16 -14.30 56.33
N THR A 336 -13.99 -13.34 56.74
CA THR A 336 -15.45 -13.45 56.61
C THR A 336 -15.86 -13.53 55.13
N THR A 337 -16.75 -14.46 54.82
CA THR A 337 -17.37 -14.61 53.50
C THR A 337 -18.68 -13.84 53.50
N THR A 338 -18.72 -12.74 52.74
CA THR A 338 -19.90 -11.87 52.64
C THR A 338 -20.65 -12.10 51.34
N LEU A 339 -21.92 -12.48 51.44
CA LEU A 339 -22.85 -12.58 50.32
C LEU A 339 -23.70 -11.31 50.26
N THR A 340 -23.85 -10.76 49.06
CA THR A 340 -24.82 -9.69 48.78
C THR A 340 -26.19 -10.32 48.42
N PRO A 341 -27.29 -9.54 48.31
CA PRO A 341 -28.57 -10.08 47.84
C PRO A 341 -28.52 -10.79 46.48
N ARG A 342 -27.54 -10.44 45.64
CA ARG A 342 -27.31 -11.02 44.31
C ARG A 342 -26.20 -12.06 44.27
N HIS A 343 -25.72 -12.51 45.42
CA HIS A 343 -24.75 -13.59 45.53
C HIS A 343 -25.33 -14.81 46.24
N TYR A 344 -24.84 -15.98 45.86
CA TYR A 344 -25.06 -17.23 46.56
C TYR A 344 -23.79 -18.07 46.51
N CYS A 345 -23.66 -19.06 47.38
CA CYS A 345 -22.58 -20.03 47.30
C CYS A 345 -23.06 -21.40 47.79
N ILE A 346 -22.34 -22.44 47.37
CA ILE A 346 -22.58 -23.81 47.82
C ILE A 346 -21.39 -24.21 48.68
N ILE A 347 -21.66 -24.54 49.94
CA ILE A 347 -20.68 -25.06 50.89
C ILE A 347 -20.66 -26.58 50.74
N LEU A 348 -19.49 -27.13 50.47
CA LEU A 348 -19.22 -28.55 50.51
C LEU A 348 -18.84 -28.97 51.93
N ASP A 349 -19.26 -30.17 52.29
CA ASP A 349 -18.95 -30.80 53.57
C ASP A 349 -19.36 -29.91 54.77
N PRO A 350 -20.61 -29.35 54.78
CA PRO A 350 -21.04 -28.39 55.78
C PRO A 350 -20.97 -28.99 57.18
N VAL A 351 -20.55 -28.18 58.16
CA VAL A 351 -20.46 -28.64 59.54
C VAL A 351 -21.86 -28.63 60.18
N GLY A 352 -22.24 -29.77 60.75
CA GLY A 352 -23.52 -29.93 61.45
C GLY A 352 -23.54 -29.29 62.84
N GLU A 353 -24.68 -29.36 63.52
CA GLU A 353 -24.81 -28.94 64.92
C GLU A 353 -23.93 -29.76 65.88
N ASP A 354 -23.51 -30.95 65.45
CA ASP A 354 -22.58 -31.85 66.13
C ASP A 354 -21.10 -31.41 66.01
N GLY A 355 -20.84 -30.30 65.30
CA GLY A 355 -19.50 -29.74 65.13
C GLY A 355 -18.61 -30.55 64.19
N LYS A 356 -19.17 -31.48 63.40
CA LYS A 356 -18.44 -32.33 62.46
C LYS A 356 -18.81 -32.03 61.00
N PRO A 357 -17.85 -32.09 60.06
CA PRO A 357 -18.14 -31.97 58.63
C PRO A 357 -18.98 -33.14 58.10
N GLN A 358 -20.06 -32.82 57.38
CA GLN A 358 -20.93 -33.81 56.74
C GLN A 358 -20.40 -34.16 55.34
N TYR A 359 -19.47 -35.11 55.26
CA TYR A 359 -18.81 -35.45 54.00
C TYR A 359 -19.78 -35.82 52.88
N GLY A 360 -19.60 -35.20 51.71
CA GLY A 360 -20.39 -35.44 50.51
C GLY A 360 -21.71 -34.66 50.46
N GLN A 361 -22.12 -34.01 51.55
CA GLN A 361 -23.29 -33.13 51.56
C GLN A 361 -22.94 -31.74 51.02
N LYS A 362 -23.95 -31.05 50.48
CA LYS A 362 -23.83 -29.68 49.97
C LYS A 362 -24.90 -28.80 50.61
N LYS A 363 -24.53 -27.59 51.01
CA LYS A 363 -25.43 -26.60 51.60
C LYS A 363 -25.46 -25.33 50.77
N LEU A 364 -26.63 -25.01 50.21
CA LEU A 364 -26.86 -23.75 49.51
C LEU A 364 -27.04 -22.61 50.52
N VAL A 365 -26.23 -21.57 50.41
CA VAL A 365 -26.36 -20.32 51.16
C VAL A 365 -26.64 -19.19 50.18
N ARG A 366 -27.76 -18.49 50.37
CA ARG A 366 -28.18 -17.35 49.54
C ARG A 366 -28.68 -16.20 50.41
N GLY A 367 -28.69 -15.00 49.82
CA GLY A 367 -29.13 -13.77 50.47
C GLY A 367 -28.01 -13.07 51.23
N GLU A 368 -28.31 -11.85 51.71
CA GLU A 368 -27.34 -11.02 52.43
C GLU A 368 -26.94 -11.67 53.75
N LYS A 369 -25.73 -12.25 53.78
CA LYS A 369 -25.19 -12.98 54.92
C LYS A 369 -23.68 -12.84 54.97
N SER A 370 -23.15 -12.66 56.17
CA SER A 370 -21.72 -12.68 56.44
C SER A 370 -21.43 -13.82 57.40
N PHE A 371 -20.57 -14.75 57.00
CA PHE A 371 -20.24 -15.93 57.80
C PHE A 371 -18.80 -16.37 57.56
N PHE A 372 -18.21 -17.08 58.53
CA PHE A 372 -16.90 -17.72 58.36
C PHE A 372 -17.09 -19.16 57.89
N LEU A 373 -16.21 -19.62 57.01
CA LEU A 373 -16.15 -21.04 56.65
C LEU A 373 -15.56 -21.83 57.81
N LEU A 374 -16.31 -22.80 58.32
CA LEU A 374 -15.86 -23.63 59.44
C LEU A 374 -14.75 -24.61 58.99
N PRO A 375 -13.95 -25.13 59.92
CA PRO A 375 -12.90 -26.09 59.58
C PRO A 375 -13.47 -27.33 58.88
N GLY A 376 -12.97 -27.62 57.69
CA GLY A 376 -13.47 -28.69 56.81
C GLY A 376 -14.46 -28.23 55.75
N GLU A 377 -15.06 -27.04 55.89
CA GLU A 377 -15.93 -26.46 54.88
C GLU A 377 -15.11 -25.82 53.75
N ARG A 378 -15.64 -25.91 52.54
CA ARG A 378 -15.07 -25.24 51.37
C ARG A 378 -16.18 -24.84 50.40
N LEU A 379 -15.94 -23.77 49.64
CA LEU A 379 -16.88 -23.36 48.60
C LEU A 379 -16.65 -24.17 47.33
N GLU A 380 -17.72 -24.71 46.73
CA GLU A 380 -17.61 -25.53 45.51
C GLU A 380 -17.09 -24.73 44.31
N LYS A 381 -17.69 -23.55 44.07
CA LYS A 381 -17.33 -22.64 42.96
C LYS A 381 -17.16 -21.20 43.45
N GLY A 382 -16.69 -21.02 44.69
CA GLY A 382 -16.58 -19.71 45.33
C GLY A 382 -17.94 -19.02 45.52
N ILE A 383 -17.92 -17.68 45.56
CA ILE A 383 -19.12 -16.84 45.58
C ILE A 383 -19.64 -16.70 44.14
N GLN A 384 -20.87 -17.12 43.89
CA GLN A 384 -21.52 -17.10 42.59
C GLN A 384 -22.58 -16.00 42.52
N ASN A 385 -22.79 -15.44 41.33
CA ASN A 385 -23.84 -14.46 41.09
C ASN A 385 -25.17 -15.18 40.83
N VAL A 386 -26.24 -14.67 41.44
CA VAL A 386 -27.62 -15.07 41.13
C VAL A 386 -27.87 -14.84 39.64
N TYR A 387 -28.55 -15.78 38.99
CA TYR A 387 -28.86 -15.65 37.57
C TYR A 387 -30.03 -14.69 37.39
N ILE A 388 -29.75 -13.50 36.87
CA ILE A 388 -30.75 -12.52 36.49
C ILE A 388 -31.07 -12.75 35.00
N LEU A 389 -32.30 -13.18 34.72
CA LEU A 389 -32.79 -13.42 33.37
C LEU A 389 -33.66 -12.25 32.93
N GLY A 390 -33.34 -11.65 31.78
CA GLY A 390 -34.23 -10.71 31.10
C GLY A 390 -35.36 -11.41 30.34
N GLU A 391 -36.29 -10.65 29.76
CA GLU A 391 -37.42 -11.19 28.97
C GLU A 391 -36.94 -12.04 27.77
N ASP A 392 -35.81 -11.67 27.18
CA ASP A 392 -35.20 -12.36 26.03
C ASP A 392 -34.22 -13.48 26.42
N GLU A 393 -34.16 -13.85 27.70
CA GLU A 393 -33.20 -14.84 28.20
C GLU A 393 -33.87 -16.01 28.89
N GLY A 394 -33.23 -17.17 28.79
CA GLY A 394 -33.65 -18.37 29.49
C GLY A 394 -32.45 -19.20 29.95
N LEU A 395 -32.68 -20.09 30.92
CA LEU A 395 -31.72 -21.09 31.36
C LEU A 395 -32.25 -22.47 31.06
N VAL A 396 -31.40 -23.30 30.45
CA VAL A 396 -31.65 -24.73 30.36
C VAL A 396 -31.05 -25.38 31.60
N LEU A 397 -31.88 -26.09 32.33
CA LEU A 397 -31.60 -26.76 33.58
C LEU A 397 -31.65 -28.27 33.36
N LYS A 398 -30.84 -28.99 34.14
CA LYS A 398 -30.84 -30.45 34.19
C LYS A 398 -30.92 -30.90 35.64
N ALA A 399 -31.84 -31.82 35.94
CA ALA A 399 -31.91 -32.46 37.25
C ALA A 399 -30.80 -33.52 37.37
N LEU A 400 -29.97 -33.42 38.40
CA LEU A 400 -28.99 -34.45 38.77
C LEU A 400 -29.64 -35.52 39.66
N GLU A 401 -30.50 -35.09 40.57
CA GLU A 401 -31.24 -35.93 41.50
C GLU A 401 -32.74 -35.68 41.37
N GLY A 402 -33.56 -36.61 41.87
CA GLY A 402 -35.00 -36.46 41.87
C GLY A 402 -35.42 -35.48 42.95
N PHE A 403 -36.05 -34.37 42.57
CA PHE A 403 -36.55 -33.36 43.52
C PHE A 403 -37.84 -32.74 43.01
N THR A 404 -38.53 -32.03 43.90
CA THR A 404 -39.80 -31.37 43.58
C THR A 404 -39.55 -29.90 43.29
N ASP A 405 -39.74 -29.48 42.04
CA ASP A 405 -39.60 -28.10 41.56
C ASP A 405 -40.99 -27.44 41.55
N GLY A 406 -41.38 -26.85 42.69
CA GLY A 406 -42.71 -26.27 42.88
C GLY A 406 -43.82 -27.34 42.86
N GLU A 407 -44.62 -27.36 41.79
CA GLU A 407 -45.68 -28.36 41.57
C GLU A 407 -45.25 -29.52 40.65
N THR A 408 -44.05 -29.47 40.05
CA THR A 408 -43.58 -30.48 39.09
C THR A 408 -42.56 -31.41 39.74
N GLN A 409 -42.79 -32.73 39.69
CA GLN A 409 -41.77 -33.71 40.06
C GLN A 409 -40.77 -33.88 38.92
N ARG A 410 -39.48 -33.62 39.20
CA ARG A 410 -38.39 -33.78 38.24
C ARG A 410 -37.66 -35.09 38.52
N HIS A 411 -37.41 -35.86 37.47
CA HIS A 411 -36.61 -37.07 37.55
C HIS A 411 -35.15 -36.79 37.19
N PRO A 412 -34.19 -37.59 37.70
CA PRO A 412 -32.79 -37.47 37.30
C PRO A 412 -32.64 -37.53 35.78
N GLY A 413 -31.94 -36.54 35.22
CA GLY A 413 -31.71 -36.40 33.79
C GLY A 413 -32.75 -35.59 33.03
N ASP A 414 -33.87 -35.19 33.65
CA ASP A 414 -34.85 -34.31 33.03
C ASP A 414 -34.22 -32.95 32.71
N CYS A 415 -34.43 -32.47 31.48
CA CYS A 415 -34.01 -31.16 31.02
C CYS A 415 -35.22 -30.26 30.75
N TRP A 416 -35.20 -29.04 31.26
CA TRP A 416 -36.24 -28.03 31.01
C TRP A 416 -35.64 -26.64 30.91
N MET A 417 -36.43 -25.69 30.41
CA MET A 417 -36.00 -24.30 30.27
C MET A 417 -36.90 -23.37 31.09
N ILE A 418 -36.28 -22.50 31.87
CA ILE A 418 -36.94 -21.36 32.51
C ILE A 418 -36.67 -20.10 31.69
N LYS A 419 -37.65 -19.20 31.61
CA LYS A 419 -37.57 -17.93 30.87
C LYS A 419 -37.68 -16.77 31.84
N GLY A 420 -37.00 -15.66 31.57
CA GLY A 420 -37.16 -14.44 32.34
C GLY A 420 -38.49 -13.71 32.07
N PRO A 421 -38.76 -12.59 32.77
CA PRO A 421 -37.85 -11.91 33.70
C PRO A 421 -37.93 -12.49 35.11
N LEU A 422 -36.85 -13.10 35.61
CA LEU A 422 -36.79 -13.64 36.98
C LEU A 422 -35.35 -13.74 37.51
N GLU A 423 -35.21 -13.79 38.83
CA GLU A 423 -33.95 -14.10 39.51
C GLU A 423 -33.93 -15.58 39.92
N TYR A 424 -32.93 -16.33 39.46
CA TYR A 424 -32.81 -17.77 39.68
C TYR A 424 -31.53 -18.13 40.44
N VAL A 425 -31.69 -18.95 41.48
CA VAL A 425 -30.58 -19.61 42.18
C VAL A 425 -30.78 -21.11 42.03
N PRO A 426 -29.85 -21.83 41.37
CA PRO A 426 -29.99 -23.26 41.21
C PRO A 426 -29.95 -23.96 42.59
N PRO A 427 -30.94 -24.81 42.91
CA PRO A 427 -30.85 -25.70 44.06
C PRO A 427 -29.75 -26.75 43.84
N VAL A 428 -29.40 -27.48 44.91
CA VAL A 428 -28.24 -28.41 44.92
C VAL A 428 -28.40 -29.54 43.90
N GLU A 429 -29.65 -29.96 43.68
CA GLU A 429 -30.06 -31.07 42.83
C GLU A 429 -30.08 -30.69 41.34
N VAL A 430 -29.90 -29.40 40.99
CA VAL A 430 -30.03 -28.88 39.63
C VAL A 430 -28.73 -28.31 39.13
N GLU A 431 -28.36 -28.71 37.92
CA GLU A 431 -27.26 -28.13 37.17
C GLU A 431 -27.78 -27.18 36.08
N VAL A 432 -27.19 -25.99 36.02
CA VAL A 432 -27.43 -25.04 34.91
C VAL A 432 -26.57 -25.48 33.72
N MET A 433 -27.20 -26.01 32.67
CA MET A 433 -26.50 -26.50 31.49
C MET A 433 -26.01 -25.37 30.59
N MET A 434 -26.90 -24.42 30.27
CA MET A 434 -26.57 -23.30 29.40
C MET A 434 -27.56 -22.14 29.55
N ARG A 435 -27.06 -20.93 29.32
CA ARG A 435 -27.88 -19.73 29.16
C ARG A 435 -28.22 -19.55 27.69
N ARG A 436 -29.50 -19.36 27.40
CA ARG A 436 -30.04 -19.11 26.06
C ARG A 436 -30.52 -17.68 25.95
N ARG A 437 -30.32 -17.13 24.77
CA ARG A 437 -30.84 -15.83 24.38
C ARG A 437 -31.75 -16.01 23.18
N ALA A 438 -32.83 -15.24 23.15
CA ALA A 438 -33.64 -15.13 21.97
C ALA A 438 -32.80 -14.53 20.84
N ILE A 439 -32.84 -15.15 19.67
CA ILE A 439 -32.11 -14.70 18.49
C ILE A 439 -33.09 -13.83 17.69
N PRO A 440 -32.85 -12.52 17.55
CA PRO A 440 -33.69 -11.68 16.70
C PRO A 440 -33.46 -12.07 15.24
N LEU A 441 -34.55 -12.37 14.53
CA LEU A 441 -34.52 -12.76 13.12
C LEU A 441 -35.44 -11.82 12.34
N ASP A 442 -34.87 -11.17 11.34
CA ASP A 442 -35.60 -10.38 10.34
C ASP A 442 -36.32 -11.30 9.33
N GLU A 443 -37.26 -10.76 8.54
CA GLU A 443 -37.98 -11.50 7.48
C GLU A 443 -37.04 -12.17 6.47
N SER A 444 -35.88 -11.55 6.23
CA SER A 444 -34.86 -12.04 5.31
C SER A 444 -33.82 -12.97 5.94
N GLU A 445 -33.93 -13.23 7.25
CA GLU A 445 -32.99 -14.04 8.02
C GLU A 445 -33.67 -15.27 8.66
N GLY A 446 -32.86 -16.29 8.94
CA GLY A 446 -33.32 -17.44 9.67
C GLY A 446 -32.19 -18.30 10.22
N ILE A 447 -32.57 -19.27 11.04
CA ILE A 447 -31.66 -20.27 11.62
C ILE A 447 -32.18 -21.68 11.36
N TYR A 448 -31.27 -22.63 11.21
CA TYR A 448 -31.59 -24.05 11.18
C TYR A 448 -31.59 -24.62 12.59
N ILE A 449 -32.67 -25.31 12.93
CA ILE A 449 -32.88 -25.89 14.26
C ILE A 449 -33.11 -27.38 14.10
N ARG A 450 -32.33 -28.18 14.85
CA ARG A 450 -32.52 -29.62 15.01
C ARG A 450 -33.17 -29.89 16.36
N ASP A 451 -34.23 -30.66 16.35
CA ASP A 451 -34.79 -31.25 17.56
C ASP A 451 -33.97 -32.51 17.93
N ILE A 452 -33.41 -32.53 19.14
CA ILE A 452 -32.55 -33.60 19.66
C ILE A 452 -33.35 -34.90 19.87
N LYS A 453 -34.65 -34.80 20.21
CA LYS A 453 -35.50 -35.96 20.45
C LYS A 453 -36.00 -36.59 19.15
N THR A 454 -36.44 -35.77 18.20
CA THR A 454 -37.03 -36.26 16.94
C THR A 454 -36.03 -36.34 15.78
N GLY A 455 -34.86 -35.70 15.90
CA GLY A 455 -33.88 -35.56 14.83
C GLY A 455 -34.33 -34.62 13.70
N ARG A 456 -35.55 -34.06 13.76
CA ARG A 456 -36.13 -33.25 12.68
C ARG A 456 -35.43 -31.90 12.60
N VAL A 457 -34.92 -31.59 11.41
CA VAL A 457 -34.32 -30.28 11.11
C VAL A 457 -35.34 -29.41 10.38
N ARG A 458 -35.42 -28.14 10.76
CA ARG A 458 -36.25 -27.13 10.09
C ARG A 458 -35.58 -25.76 10.09
N ALA A 459 -35.95 -24.93 9.13
CA ALA A 459 -35.59 -23.51 9.11
C ALA A 459 -36.67 -22.71 9.85
N VAL A 460 -36.25 -21.76 10.70
CA VAL A 460 -37.13 -20.77 11.33
C VAL A 460 -36.70 -19.40 10.85
N THR A 461 -37.62 -18.63 10.27
CA THR A 461 -37.37 -17.33 9.61
C THR A 461 -38.36 -16.27 10.10
N GLY A 462 -37.97 -14.98 10.08
CA GLY A 462 -38.90 -13.84 10.19
C GLY A 462 -39.47 -13.49 11.57
N SER A 463 -39.07 -14.19 12.64
CA SER A 463 -39.48 -13.82 14.00
C SER A 463 -38.40 -14.16 15.02
N THR A 464 -38.24 -13.32 16.03
CA THR A 464 -37.33 -13.58 17.16
C THR A 464 -37.62 -14.95 17.76
N TYR A 465 -36.62 -15.84 17.73
CA TYR A 465 -36.79 -17.21 18.18
C TYR A 465 -35.83 -17.56 19.31
N MET A 466 -36.38 -18.09 20.40
CA MET A 466 -35.60 -18.66 21.49
C MET A 466 -35.62 -20.19 21.35
N ILE A 467 -34.42 -20.76 21.17
CA ILE A 467 -34.25 -22.20 21.01
C ILE A 467 -34.75 -22.92 22.26
N LYS A 468 -35.60 -23.95 22.09
CA LYS A 468 -36.21 -24.72 23.21
C LYS A 468 -35.28 -25.76 23.81
N GLU A 469 -35.59 -26.28 25.00
CA GLU A 469 -34.74 -27.23 25.75
C GLU A 469 -34.28 -28.46 24.96
N ASN A 470 -35.10 -28.98 24.03
CA ASN A 470 -34.78 -30.14 23.19
C ASN A 470 -34.32 -29.75 21.79
N GLU A 471 -33.97 -28.49 21.57
CA GLU A 471 -33.56 -27.96 20.27
C GLU A 471 -32.12 -27.44 20.34
N GLU A 472 -31.42 -27.56 19.22
CA GLU A 472 -30.08 -27.01 19.03
C GLU A 472 -29.95 -26.41 17.62
N LEU A 473 -28.95 -25.55 17.43
CA LEU A 473 -28.61 -25.04 16.12
C LEU A 473 -28.00 -26.15 15.27
N TRP A 474 -28.44 -26.26 14.03
CA TRP A 474 -27.93 -27.24 13.07
C TRP A 474 -27.11 -26.56 11.99
N GLU A 475 -25.94 -27.12 11.70
CA GLU A 475 -25.07 -26.58 10.65
C GLU A 475 -25.40 -27.17 9.29
N LYS A 476 -25.75 -26.31 8.33
CA LYS A 476 -25.94 -26.72 6.94
C LYS A 476 -24.64 -26.63 6.16
N GLU A 477 -24.11 -27.79 5.80
CA GLU A 477 -22.94 -27.90 4.94
C GLU A 477 -23.30 -27.75 3.45
N LEU A 478 -22.47 -27.00 2.74
CA LEU A 478 -22.53 -26.82 1.29
C LEU A 478 -21.18 -27.23 0.69
N THR A 479 -21.18 -27.57 -0.60
CA THR A 479 -19.93 -27.81 -1.33
C THR A 479 -19.07 -26.54 -1.36
N GLU A 480 -17.75 -26.68 -1.24
CA GLU A 480 -16.80 -25.57 -1.22
C GLU A 480 -16.95 -24.60 -2.42
N THR A 481 -17.31 -25.14 -3.60
CA THR A 481 -17.62 -24.33 -4.79
C THR A 481 -18.82 -23.41 -4.59
N VAL A 482 -19.88 -23.89 -3.94
CA VAL A 482 -21.10 -23.13 -3.66
C VAL A 482 -20.84 -22.10 -2.57
N GLU A 483 -20.08 -22.46 -1.53
CA GLU A 483 -19.70 -21.51 -0.47
C GLU A 483 -18.87 -20.34 -1.02
N GLY A 484 -17.91 -20.62 -1.91
CA GLY A 484 -17.13 -19.58 -2.58
C GLY A 484 -18.00 -18.66 -3.44
N LEU A 485 -18.96 -19.21 -4.17
CA LEU A 485 -19.88 -18.41 -5.00
C LEU A 485 -20.83 -17.54 -4.16
N LEU A 486 -21.34 -18.06 -3.03
CA LEU A 486 -22.16 -17.30 -2.10
C LEU A 486 -21.38 -16.18 -1.40
N ALA A 487 -20.14 -16.45 -0.97
CA ALA A 487 -19.29 -15.48 -0.29
C ALA A 487 -18.89 -14.31 -1.21
N THR A 488 -18.83 -14.56 -2.51
CA THR A 488 -18.42 -13.56 -3.48
C THR A 488 -19.49 -12.47 -3.65
N GLN A 489 -20.79 -12.77 -3.44
CA GLN A 489 -21.94 -11.84 -3.54
C GLN A 489 -21.86 -10.84 -4.71
N LYS A 490 -21.14 -11.19 -5.79
CA LYS A 490 -20.97 -10.34 -6.96
C LYS A 490 -22.21 -10.43 -7.84
N ASP A 491 -22.64 -9.30 -8.36
CA ASP A 491 -23.67 -9.28 -9.38
C ASP A 491 -23.04 -9.82 -10.69
N PRO A 492 -23.52 -10.98 -11.21
CA PRO A 492 -22.99 -11.56 -12.44
C PRO A 492 -23.16 -10.65 -13.67
N LEU A 493 -24.01 -9.62 -13.58
CA LEU A 493 -24.20 -8.63 -14.63
C LEU A 493 -23.21 -7.46 -14.50
N ALA A 494 -23.01 -6.93 -13.29
CA ALA A 494 -22.16 -5.75 -13.06
C ALA A 494 -20.65 -6.06 -13.04
N ASP A 495 -20.25 -7.23 -12.55
CA ASP A 495 -18.83 -7.54 -12.24
C ASP A 495 -18.11 -8.40 -13.30
N ARG A 496 -18.64 -8.46 -14.53
CA ARG A 496 -18.08 -9.30 -15.63
C ARG A 496 -16.64 -8.99 -16.01
N SER A 497 -16.16 -7.78 -15.74
CA SER A 497 -14.79 -7.34 -16.02
C SER A 497 -13.76 -7.91 -15.04
N VAL A 498 -14.19 -8.41 -13.88
CA VAL A 498 -13.31 -8.94 -12.84
C VAL A 498 -13.18 -10.46 -13.00
N ARG A 499 -12.27 -10.90 -13.88
CA ARG A 499 -11.92 -12.32 -14.01
C ARG A 499 -11.41 -12.85 -12.67
N LEU A 500 -11.96 -13.99 -12.22
CA LEU A 500 -11.35 -14.80 -11.18
C LEU A 500 -9.97 -15.27 -11.69
N ASP A 501 -8.89 -14.75 -11.12
CA ASP A 501 -7.58 -15.38 -11.21
C ASP A 501 -7.63 -16.69 -10.40
N THR A 502 -7.95 -17.78 -11.08
CA THR A 502 -7.97 -19.16 -10.55
C THR A 502 -6.63 -19.63 -9.97
N LYS A 503 -5.57 -18.81 -10.00
CA LYS A 503 -4.29 -19.11 -9.32
C LYS A 503 -4.31 -18.83 -7.81
N ASN A 504 -5.18 -17.95 -7.32
CA ASN A 504 -5.21 -17.58 -5.90
C ASN A 504 -6.09 -18.48 -5.01
N VAL A 505 -6.70 -19.53 -5.56
CA VAL A 505 -7.54 -20.47 -4.78
C VAL A 505 -6.72 -21.62 -4.18
N GLN A 506 -5.54 -21.93 -4.73
CA GLN A 506 -4.70 -23.05 -4.26
C GLN A 506 -3.53 -22.65 -3.35
N GLN A 507 -3.28 -21.35 -3.15
CA GLN A 507 -2.31 -20.87 -2.18
C GLN A 507 -2.97 -19.76 -1.36
N GLY A 508 -3.18 -20.02 -0.07
CA GLY A 508 -3.58 -19.02 0.91
C GLY A 508 -2.49 -17.95 1.07
N SER A 509 -2.41 -17.05 0.10
CA SER A 509 -1.51 -15.90 0.10
C SER A 509 -2.36 -14.65 -0.09
N SER A 510 -2.59 -13.99 1.04
CA SER A 510 -3.11 -12.63 1.15
C SER A 510 -2.21 -11.68 0.36
N THR A 511 -2.68 -11.20 -0.78
CA THR A 511 -2.04 -10.07 -1.47
C THR A 511 -2.48 -8.79 -0.77
N PHE A 512 -1.52 -8.15 -0.12
CA PHE A 512 -1.68 -6.85 0.53
C PHE A 512 -2.00 -5.78 -0.51
N THR A 513 -3.17 -5.15 -0.40
CA THR A 513 -3.42 -3.80 -0.88
C THR A 513 -4.03 -3.02 0.27
N GLU A 514 -3.39 -1.91 0.61
CA GLU A 514 -3.84 -0.95 1.60
C GLU A 514 -5.03 -0.19 1.02
N GLU A 515 -6.24 -0.69 1.26
CA GLU A 515 -7.48 0.08 1.47
C GLU A 515 -8.67 -0.88 1.53
N GLY A 516 -9.27 -1.04 2.72
CA GLY A 516 -10.55 -1.73 2.89
C GLY A 516 -10.48 -3.24 3.08
N VAL A 517 -10.15 -3.68 4.30
CA VAL A 517 -10.29 -5.08 4.74
C VAL A 517 -11.77 -5.50 4.70
N LYS A 518 -12.26 -6.02 3.57
CA LYS A 518 -13.36 -6.98 3.60
C LYS A 518 -12.77 -8.31 4.02
N LYS A 519 -12.67 -8.54 5.34
CA LYS A 519 -12.62 -9.90 5.88
C LYS A 519 -13.76 -10.65 5.19
N THR A 520 -13.46 -11.64 4.36
CA THR A 520 -14.46 -12.63 3.95
C THR A 520 -14.85 -13.35 5.22
N THR A 521 -15.87 -12.84 5.91
CA THR A 521 -16.38 -13.40 7.15
C THR A 521 -16.84 -14.82 6.83
N ARG A 522 -16.18 -15.81 7.44
CA ARG A 522 -16.57 -17.21 7.34
C ARG A 522 -18.06 -17.31 7.60
N ARG A 523 -18.81 -17.92 6.67
CA ARG A 523 -20.25 -18.04 6.77
C ARG A 523 -20.63 -18.73 8.08
N ASP A 524 -21.62 -18.16 8.77
CA ASP A 524 -22.29 -18.86 9.87
C ASP A 524 -23.14 -20.00 9.27
N LYS A 525 -22.70 -21.25 9.48
CA LYS A 525 -23.35 -22.44 8.94
C LYS A 525 -24.73 -22.70 9.56
N THR A 526 -25.01 -22.12 10.73
CA THR A 526 -26.28 -22.30 11.45
C THR A 526 -27.39 -21.39 10.92
N ARG A 527 -27.01 -20.32 10.20
CA ARG A 527 -27.96 -19.42 9.54
C ARG A 527 -28.45 -20.00 8.22
N VAL A 528 -29.73 -19.72 7.94
CA VAL A 528 -30.40 -20.07 6.69
C VAL A 528 -29.62 -19.47 5.53
N VAL A 529 -29.32 -20.31 4.54
CA VAL A 529 -28.61 -19.87 3.35
C VAL A 529 -29.54 -18.99 2.54
N THR A 530 -29.15 -17.72 2.37
CA THR A 530 -29.87 -16.76 1.55
C THR A 530 -29.03 -16.42 0.31
N PHE A 531 -29.69 -16.32 -0.85
CA PHE A 531 -29.07 -15.88 -2.10
C PHE A 531 -30.01 -14.92 -2.82
N ARG A 532 -29.56 -13.69 -3.07
CA ARG A 532 -30.32 -12.71 -3.85
C ARG A 532 -30.16 -13.06 -5.32
N VAL A 533 -31.25 -13.50 -5.97
CA VAL A 533 -31.21 -13.80 -7.40
C VAL A 533 -31.15 -12.48 -8.17
N PRO A 534 -30.14 -12.24 -9.02
CA PRO A 534 -30.02 -11.00 -9.78
C PRO A 534 -31.20 -10.77 -10.73
N HIS A 535 -31.39 -9.52 -11.16
CA HIS A 535 -32.36 -9.20 -12.21
C HIS A 535 -32.04 -9.99 -13.49
N ASN A 536 -33.08 -10.42 -14.21
CA ASN A 536 -32.96 -11.27 -15.41
C ASN A 536 -32.12 -12.53 -15.18
N ALA A 537 -32.20 -13.10 -13.98
CA ALA A 537 -31.60 -14.39 -13.67
C ALA A 537 -32.64 -15.35 -13.07
N ALA A 538 -32.37 -16.64 -13.19
CA ALA A 538 -33.12 -17.69 -12.53
C ALA A 538 -32.17 -18.57 -11.72
N CYS A 539 -32.58 -19.00 -10.53
CA CYS A 539 -31.83 -19.94 -9.70
C CYS A 539 -32.68 -21.19 -9.49
N GLN A 540 -32.07 -22.36 -9.69
CA GLN A 540 -32.73 -23.64 -9.42
C GLN A 540 -32.28 -24.16 -8.06
N ILE A 541 -33.26 -24.56 -7.26
CA ILE A 541 -33.07 -25.19 -5.96
C ILE A 541 -33.67 -26.58 -6.02
N TYR A 542 -32.90 -27.57 -5.57
CA TYR A 542 -33.32 -28.96 -5.50
C TYR A 542 -33.50 -29.39 -4.04
N ASP A 543 -34.69 -29.85 -3.69
CA ASP A 543 -34.99 -30.47 -2.40
C ASP A 543 -34.68 -31.97 -2.46
N TYR A 544 -33.69 -32.42 -1.68
CA TYR A 544 -33.29 -33.83 -1.63
C TYR A 544 -34.28 -34.73 -0.89
N ARG A 545 -35.07 -34.17 0.04
CA ARG A 545 -36.06 -34.93 0.81
C ARG A 545 -37.29 -35.19 -0.04
N ASP A 546 -37.83 -34.14 -0.65
CA ASP A 546 -39.07 -34.23 -1.43
C ASP A 546 -38.82 -34.56 -2.91
N LYS A 547 -37.54 -34.60 -3.33
CA LYS A 547 -37.07 -34.88 -4.71
C LYS A 547 -37.73 -33.99 -5.76
N ARG A 548 -37.93 -32.71 -5.42
CA ARG A 548 -38.54 -31.70 -6.28
C ARG A 548 -37.57 -30.54 -6.49
N SER A 549 -37.52 -30.03 -7.71
CA SER A 549 -36.84 -28.78 -8.03
C SER A 549 -37.85 -27.64 -8.09
N ARG A 550 -37.45 -26.48 -7.58
CA ARG A 550 -38.15 -25.22 -7.78
C ARG A 550 -37.19 -24.19 -8.36
N VAL A 551 -37.72 -23.33 -9.22
CA VAL A 551 -36.95 -22.25 -9.86
C VAL A 551 -37.43 -20.92 -9.31
N ILE A 552 -36.49 -20.11 -8.86
CA ILE A 552 -36.75 -18.75 -8.35
C ILE A 552 -36.24 -17.77 -9.38
N TYR A 553 -37.09 -16.83 -9.78
CA TYR A 553 -36.76 -15.77 -10.72
C TYR A 553 -36.35 -14.51 -9.96
N GLY A 554 -35.29 -13.84 -10.42
CA GLY A 554 -34.88 -12.56 -9.86
C GLY A 554 -35.90 -11.45 -10.13
N PRO A 555 -36.00 -10.43 -9.24
CA PRO A 555 -35.08 -10.14 -8.13
C PRO A 555 -35.52 -10.71 -6.75
N GLU A 556 -36.06 -11.93 -6.71
CA GLU A 556 -36.49 -12.57 -5.45
C GLU A 556 -35.31 -13.12 -4.62
N LEU A 557 -35.48 -13.18 -3.29
CA LEU A 557 -34.52 -13.78 -2.35
C LEU A 557 -34.77 -15.29 -2.22
N ALA A 558 -33.80 -16.09 -2.61
CA ALA A 558 -33.81 -17.53 -2.39
C ALA A 558 -33.38 -17.85 -0.95
N MET A 559 -34.25 -18.55 -0.20
CA MET A 559 -33.93 -19.12 1.12
C MET A 559 -33.95 -20.64 1.04
N LEU A 560 -32.83 -21.29 1.38
CA LEU A 560 -32.74 -22.75 1.37
C LEU A 560 -33.35 -23.37 2.61
N GLY A 561 -34.20 -24.38 2.43
CA GLY A 561 -34.55 -25.34 3.46
C GLY A 561 -33.36 -26.21 3.90
N PRO A 562 -33.52 -26.99 4.98
CA PRO A 562 -32.46 -27.87 5.50
C PRO A 562 -31.95 -28.87 4.46
N ASP A 563 -32.88 -29.47 3.70
CA ASP A 563 -32.61 -30.52 2.71
C ASP A 563 -32.49 -29.96 1.27
N GLU A 564 -32.59 -28.65 1.10
CA GLU A 564 -32.50 -27.97 -0.19
C GLU A 564 -31.04 -27.60 -0.55
N GLN A 565 -30.68 -27.66 -1.82
CA GLN A 565 -29.37 -27.24 -2.32
C GLN A 565 -29.51 -26.43 -3.61
N PHE A 566 -28.56 -25.53 -3.87
CA PHE A 566 -28.47 -24.86 -5.16
C PHE A 566 -27.96 -25.80 -6.24
N THR A 567 -28.62 -25.81 -7.40
CA THR A 567 -28.07 -26.46 -8.60
C THR A 567 -26.93 -25.59 -9.13
N GLN A 568 -25.70 -26.10 -9.03
CA GLN A 568 -24.53 -25.44 -9.61
C GLN A 568 -24.51 -25.59 -11.13
N LEU A 569 -24.39 -24.47 -11.84
CA LEU A 569 -24.18 -24.44 -13.29
C LEU A 569 -22.69 -24.46 -13.60
N SER A 570 -22.33 -25.17 -14.67
CA SER A 570 -20.96 -25.28 -15.17
C SER A 570 -20.94 -24.96 -16.66
N LEU A 571 -20.69 -23.69 -16.99
CA LEU A 571 -20.82 -23.13 -18.32
C LEU A 571 -19.45 -23.02 -19.02
N SER A 572 -19.49 -23.13 -20.35
CA SER A 572 -18.32 -22.93 -21.20
C SER A 572 -17.88 -21.46 -21.24
N GLY A 573 -16.58 -21.23 -20.99
CA GLY A 573 -15.96 -19.91 -20.94
C GLY A 573 -14.68 -19.83 -21.77
N GLY A 574 -14.18 -18.61 -21.98
CA GLY A 574 -12.95 -18.36 -22.73
C GLY A 574 -13.12 -18.18 -24.25
N LYS A 575 -11.99 -17.92 -24.92
CA LYS A 575 -11.81 -17.74 -26.36
C LYS A 575 -10.53 -18.51 -26.77
N PRO A 576 -10.61 -19.70 -27.40
CA PRO A 576 -11.81 -20.46 -27.76
C PRO A 576 -12.59 -20.97 -26.54
N LYS A 577 -13.86 -21.34 -26.73
CA LYS A 577 -14.72 -21.87 -25.65
C LYS A 577 -14.17 -23.19 -25.08
N LYS A 578 -13.98 -23.22 -23.77
CA LYS A 578 -13.59 -24.38 -22.98
C LYS A 578 -14.69 -24.71 -21.98
N GLN A 579 -14.99 -26.01 -21.84
CA GLN A 579 -16.00 -26.51 -20.90
C GLN A 579 -15.60 -26.25 -19.44
N ASN A 580 -16.60 -26.13 -18.57
CA ASN A 580 -16.45 -26.04 -17.11
C ASN A 580 -15.59 -24.89 -16.57
N VAL A 581 -15.49 -23.77 -17.30
CA VAL A 581 -14.70 -22.61 -16.89
C VAL A 581 -15.51 -21.67 -15.98
N ILE A 582 -16.78 -21.44 -16.30
CA ILE A 582 -17.64 -20.52 -15.56
C ILE A 582 -18.54 -21.34 -14.65
N LYS A 583 -18.39 -21.16 -13.33
CA LYS A 583 -19.27 -21.77 -12.32
C LYS A 583 -20.20 -20.69 -11.78
N ALA A 584 -21.50 -20.94 -11.80
CA ALA A 584 -22.51 -19.98 -11.36
C ALA A 584 -23.66 -20.66 -10.60
N LEU A 585 -24.31 -19.91 -9.69
CA LEU A 585 -25.50 -20.36 -8.96
C LEU A 585 -26.81 -19.92 -9.63
N CYS A 586 -26.75 -18.93 -10.52
CA CYS A 586 -27.90 -18.47 -11.28
C CYS A 586 -27.62 -18.52 -12.78
N LEU A 587 -28.66 -18.83 -13.53
CA LEU A 587 -28.71 -18.78 -14.98
C LEU A 587 -29.12 -17.38 -15.40
N LEU A 588 -28.32 -16.72 -16.22
CA LEU A 588 -28.69 -15.44 -16.81
C LEU A 588 -29.66 -15.67 -17.97
N LEU A 589 -30.80 -14.99 -17.93
CA LEU A 589 -31.88 -15.12 -18.91
C LEU A 589 -31.66 -14.23 -20.15
N GLY A 590 -30.75 -13.24 -20.06
CA GLY A 590 -30.50 -12.28 -21.15
C GLY A 590 -31.48 -11.10 -21.15
N PRO A 591 -31.45 -10.23 -22.19
CA PRO A 591 -30.61 -10.32 -23.39
C PRO A 591 -29.12 -10.15 -23.08
N ASP A 592 -28.30 -11.00 -23.69
CA ASP A 592 -26.86 -11.03 -23.51
C ASP A 592 -26.15 -11.55 -24.78
N PHE A 593 -24.82 -11.56 -24.81
CA PHE A 593 -24.04 -12.12 -25.90
C PHE A 593 -22.93 -13.06 -25.44
N ALA A 594 -22.64 -14.07 -26.27
CA ALA A 594 -21.54 -15.00 -26.07
C ALA A 594 -20.56 -14.91 -27.23
N THR A 595 -19.27 -14.69 -26.94
CA THR A 595 -18.21 -14.66 -27.96
C THR A 595 -17.48 -15.99 -28.05
N ASP A 596 -17.19 -16.47 -29.25
CA ASP A 596 -16.39 -17.68 -29.50
C ASP A 596 -15.36 -17.45 -30.62
N VAL A 597 -14.33 -18.28 -30.65
CA VAL A 597 -13.30 -18.28 -31.70
C VAL A 597 -13.29 -19.65 -32.35
N ILE A 598 -13.70 -19.71 -33.61
CA ILE A 598 -13.81 -20.94 -34.37
C ILE A 598 -12.78 -20.96 -35.49
N THR A 599 -12.08 -22.08 -35.65
CA THR A 599 -11.19 -22.31 -36.79
C THR A 599 -11.98 -23.05 -37.87
N VAL A 600 -11.99 -22.49 -39.08
CA VAL A 600 -12.70 -23.02 -40.24
C VAL A 600 -11.75 -23.17 -41.42
N GLU A 601 -12.13 -23.99 -42.39
CA GLU A 601 -11.37 -24.24 -43.63
C GLU A 601 -12.32 -24.02 -44.81
N THR A 602 -11.88 -23.27 -45.83
CA THR A 602 -12.65 -23.03 -47.06
C THR A 602 -12.47 -24.16 -48.07
N ALA A 603 -13.25 -24.16 -49.16
CA ALA A 603 -13.10 -25.14 -50.25
C ALA A 603 -11.68 -25.16 -50.84
N ASP A 604 -11.02 -24.00 -50.91
CA ASP A 604 -9.64 -23.85 -51.40
C ASP A 604 -8.56 -24.12 -50.31
N HIS A 605 -8.92 -24.80 -49.22
CA HIS A 605 -8.02 -25.11 -48.09
C HIS A 605 -7.42 -23.90 -47.35
N ALA A 606 -8.04 -22.72 -47.43
CA ALA A 606 -7.63 -21.56 -46.64
C ALA A 606 -8.15 -21.72 -45.20
N ARG A 607 -7.24 -21.74 -44.23
CA ARG A 607 -7.57 -21.81 -42.80
C ARG A 607 -7.85 -20.43 -42.25
N LEU A 608 -9.04 -20.24 -41.70
CA LEU A 608 -9.51 -18.97 -41.15
C LEU A 608 -9.88 -19.14 -39.68
N SER A 609 -9.53 -18.13 -38.88
CA SER A 609 -9.97 -17.94 -37.52
C SER A 609 -11.08 -16.90 -37.52
N LEU A 610 -12.28 -17.31 -37.14
CA LEU A 610 -13.45 -16.44 -37.04
C LEU A 610 -13.72 -16.14 -35.57
N GLN A 611 -13.76 -14.85 -35.21
CA GLN A 611 -14.27 -14.42 -33.93
C GLN A 611 -15.74 -14.03 -34.10
N LEU A 612 -16.64 -14.82 -33.52
CA LEU A 612 -18.08 -14.63 -33.61
C LEU A 612 -18.66 -14.25 -32.26
N ALA A 613 -19.63 -13.35 -32.24
CA ALA A 613 -20.44 -13.02 -31.09
C ALA A 613 -21.90 -13.34 -31.39
N TYR A 614 -22.53 -14.11 -30.50
CA TYR A 614 -23.91 -14.55 -30.64
C TYR A 614 -24.75 -13.79 -29.63
N ASN A 615 -25.74 -13.04 -30.09
CA ASN A 615 -26.70 -12.37 -29.20
C ASN A 615 -27.81 -13.35 -28.88
N TRP A 616 -28.06 -13.58 -27.60
CA TRP A 616 -28.98 -14.60 -27.11
C TRP A 616 -29.83 -14.10 -25.94
N HIS A 617 -31.00 -14.72 -25.78
CA HIS A 617 -31.84 -14.60 -24.60
C HIS A 617 -32.65 -15.88 -24.42
N PHE A 618 -33.15 -16.10 -23.22
CA PHE A 618 -34.11 -17.16 -22.93
C PHE A 618 -35.53 -16.63 -23.06
N ASP A 619 -36.39 -17.37 -23.76
CA ASP A 619 -37.82 -17.07 -23.82
C ASP A 619 -38.50 -17.65 -22.57
N VAL A 620 -38.94 -16.76 -21.69
CA VAL A 620 -39.56 -17.07 -20.39
C VAL A 620 -41.01 -16.55 -20.32
N SER A 621 -41.70 -16.55 -21.47
CA SER A 621 -43.11 -16.15 -21.57
C SER A 621 -44.03 -17.04 -20.71
N ASP A 622 -43.72 -18.33 -20.57
CA ASP A 622 -44.42 -19.27 -19.70
C ASP A 622 -43.61 -19.55 -18.41
N LYS A 623 -44.16 -19.13 -17.26
CA LYS A 623 -43.57 -19.34 -15.92
C LYS A 623 -44.13 -20.57 -15.18
N SER A 624 -44.77 -21.50 -15.89
CA SER A 624 -45.15 -22.80 -15.34
C SER A 624 -43.95 -23.54 -14.74
N LEU A 625 -44.19 -24.40 -13.75
CA LEU A 625 -43.15 -25.21 -13.10
C LEU A 625 -42.38 -26.08 -14.12
N GLU A 626 -43.11 -26.64 -15.10
CA GLU A 626 -42.53 -27.49 -16.15
C GLU A 626 -41.70 -26.67 -17.15
N ALA A 627 -42.18 -25.49 -17.55
CA ALA A 627 -41.45 -24.59 -18.44
C ALA A 627 -40.18 -24.05 -17.77
N SER A 628 -40.24 -23.73 -16.48
CA SER A 628 -39.11 -23.23 -15.70
C SER A 628 -38.02 -24.30 -15.52
N ALA A 629 -38.40 -25.58 -15.38
CA ALA A 629 -37.46 -26.68 -15.31
C ALA A 629 -36.68 -26.87 -16.63
N LYS A 630 -37.29 -26.55 -17.79
CA LYS A 630 -36.62 -26.64 -19.10
C LYS A 630 -35.42 -25.71 -19.22
N LEU A 631 -35.41 -24.55 -18.56
CA LEU A 631 -34.28 -23.61 -18.58
C LEU A 631 -32.96 -24.27 -18.14
N PHE A 632 -33.03 -25.24 -17.22
CA PHE A 632 -31.88 -25.94 -16.65
C PHE A 632 -31.68 -27.35 -17.24
N SER A 633 -32.43 -27.73 -18.28
CA SER A 633 -32.33 -29.05 -18.91
C SER A 633 -30.99 -29.28 -19.59
N VAL A 634 -30.39 -28.21 -20.12
CA VAL A 634 -29.08 -28.20 -20.78
C VAL A 634 -28.04 -27.64 -19.79
N PRO A 635 -27.14 -28.48 -19.24
CA PRO A 635 -26.18 -28.05 -18.21
C PRO A 635 -25.21 -26.95 -18.66
N ASP A 636 -24.78 -27.00 -19.92
CA ASP A 636 -23.88 -26.02 -20.53
C ASP A 636 -24.49 -25.45 -21.81
N PHE A 637 -25.49 -24.58 -21.65
CA PHE A 637 -26.19 -23.99 -22.81
C PHE A 637 -25.25 -23.18 -23.72
N ILE A 638 -24.25 -22.49 -23.16
CA ILE A 638 -23.28 -21.69 -23.94
C ILE A 638 -22.41 -22.60 -24.78
N GLY A 639 -21.88 -23.68 -24.18
CA GLY A 639 -21.05 -24.64 -24.89
C GLY A 639 -21.83 -25.34 -25.99
N ASP A 640 -23.05 -25.78 -25.70
CA ASP A 640 -23.90 -26.46 -26.67
C ASP A 640 -24.33 -25.53 -27.82
N SER A 641 -24.75 -24.30 -27.51
CA SER A 641 -25.13 -23.32 -28.52
C SER A 641 -23.95 -22.94 -29.42
N CYS A 642 -22.78 -22.64 -28.84
CA CYS A 642 -21.58 -22.30 -29.61
C CYS A 642 -21.11 -23.49 -30.45
N LYS A 643 -21.16 -24.72 -29.92
CA LYS A 643 -20.77 -25.93 -30.65
C LYS A 643 -21.70 -26.20 -31.84
N ALA A 644 -23.01 -26.05 -31.66
CA ALA A 644 -23.99 -26.20 -32.72
C ALA A 644 -23.79 -25.15 -33.83
N ILE A 645 -23.61 -23.88 -33.46
CA ILE A 645 -23.36 -22.78 -34.41
C ILE A 645 -22.02 -22.98 -35.14
N ALA A 646 -20.95 -23.30 -34.41
CA ALA A 646 -19.63 -23.58 -34.98
C ALA A 646 -19.66 -24.74 -35.98
N SER A 647 -20.51 -25.75 -35.75
CA SER A 647 -20.70 -26.84 -36.70
C SER A 647 -21.39 -26.39 -37.98
N ARG A 648 -22.42 -25.53 -37.89
CA ARG A 648 -23.13 -24.98 -39.05
C ARG A 648 -22.24 -24.07 -39.89
N VAL A 649 -21.49 -23.18 -39.23
CA VAL A 649 -20.55 -22.27 -39.91
C VAL A 649 -19.42 -23.06 -40.58
N ARG A 650 -18.80 -24.03 -39.89
CA ARG A 650 -17.76 -24.88 -40.51
C ARG A 650 -18.28 -25.62 -41.75
N GLY A 651 -19.49 -26.16 -41.69
CA GLY A 651 -20.10 -26.84 -42.82
C GLY A 651 -20.33 -25.93 -44.03
N ALA A 652 -20.79 -24.70 -43.81
CA ALA A 652 -21.04 -23.74 -44.89
C ALA A 652 -19.74 -23.18 -45.50
N VAL A 653 -18.76 -22.82 -44.67
CA VAL A 653 -17.48 -22.25 -45.14
C VAL A 653 -16.68 -23.25 -45.96
N ALA A 654 -16.72 -24.54 -45.59
CA ALA A 654 -16.05 -25.61 -46.33
C ALA A 654 -16.57 -25.79 -47.77
N GLN A 655 -17.76 -25.30 -48.08
CA GLN A 655 -18.35 -25.37 -49.43
C GLN A 655 -18.07 -24.11 -50.27
N THR A 656 -17.54 -23.05 -49.67
CA THR A 656 -17.30 -21.77 -50.35
C THR A 656 -15.81 -21.53 -50.58
N PRO A 657 -15.41 -21.05 -51.77
CA PRO A 657 -14.05 -20.55 -52.03
C PRO A 657 -13.68 -19.36 -51.12
N PHE A 658 -12.37 -19.14 -50.91
CA PHE A 658 -11.89 -18.10 -49.99
C PHE A 658 -12.31 -16.68 -50.40
N ASP A 659 -12.17 -16.32 -51.68
CA ASP A 659 -12.49 -14.96 -52.17
C ASP A 659 -13.99 -14.63 -52.05
N GLU A 660 -14.85 -15.59 -52.36
CA GLU A 660 -16.30 -15.46 -52.22
C GLU A 660 -16.69 -15.33 -50.74
N PHE A 661 -16.07 -16.13 -49.88
CA PHE A 661 -16.26 -16.03 -48.44
C PHE A 661 -15.76 -14.70 -47.88
N HIS A 662 -14.61 -14.19 -48.32
CA HIS A 662 -14.06 -12.92 -47.86
C HIS A 662 -14.97 -11.73 -48.22
N LYS A 663 -15.56 -11.73 -49.42
CA LYS A 663 -16.51 -10.69 -49.88
C LYS A 663 -17.89 -10.80 -49.20
N ASN A 664 -18.39 -12.02 -48.98
CA ASN A 664 -19.77 -12.28 -48.54
C ASN A 664 -19.88 -12.93 -47.14
N SER A 665 -18.83 -12.85 -46.33
CA SER A 665 -18.72 -13.51 -45.01
C SER A 665 -19.94 -13.30 -44.12
N SER A 666 -20.44 -12.05 -44.05
CA SER A 666 -21.64 -11.69 -43.30
C SER A 666 -22.88 -12.47 -43.73
N LYS A 667 -23.13 -12.56 -45.03
CA LYS A 667 -24.31 -13.24 -45.58
C LYS A 667 -24.20 -14.75 -45.41
N ILE A 668 -23.03 -15.33 -45.68
CA ILE A 668 -22.79 -16.78 -45.61
C ILE A 668 -22.94 -17.28 -44.17
N ILE A 669 -22.32 -16.60 -43.20
CA ILE A 669 -22.40 -16.99 -41.78
C ILE A 669 -23.85 -16.87 -41.28
N ARG A 670 -24.53 -15.73 -41.51
CA ARG A 670 -25.91 -15.55 -41.06
C ARG A 670 -26.86 -16.57 -41.70
N ALA A 671 -26.74 -16.83 -43.01
CA ALA A 671 -27.53 -17.85 -43.70
C ALA A 671 -27.29 -19.25 -43.15
N SER A 672 -26.04 -19.58 -42.80
CA SER A 672 -25.70 -20.88 -42.22
C SER A 672 -26.29 -21.11 -40.82
N VAL A 673 -26.39 -20.04 -40.01
CA VAL A 673 -26.87 -20.13 -38.63
C VAL A 673 -28.39 -20.12 -38.56
N PHE A 674 -29.04 -19.17 -39.23
CA PHE A 674 -30.49 -18.99 -39.16
C PHE A 674 -31.29 -19.78 -40.20
N GLY A 675 -30.61 -20.33 -41.22
CA GLY A 675 -31.28 -20.96 -42.35
C GLY A 675 -31.99 -19.96 -43.26
N PHE A 676 -32.69 -20.48 -44.26
CA PHE A 676 -33.54 -19.70 -45.16
C PHE A 676 -35.01 -19.91 -44.81
N SER A 677 -35.77 -18.82 -44.69
CA SER A 677 -37.22 -18.83 -44.58
C SER A 677 -37.78 -17.93 -45.68
N GLU A 678 -38.66 -18.47 -46.54
CA GLU A 678 -39.26 -17.76 -47.69
C GLU A 678 -38.26 -17.02 -48.60
N GLY A 679 -37.08 -17.62 -48.83
CA GLY A 679 -36.03 -17.03 -49.69
C GLY A 679 -35.24 -15.88 -49.06
N ARG A 680 -35.51 -15.53 -47.79
CA ARG A 680 -34.72 -14.59 -46.98
C ARG A 680 -34.00 -15.34 -45.86
N VAL A 681 -32.94 -14.74 -45.33
CA VAL A 681 -32.22 -15.30 -44.17
C VAL A 681 -33.14 -15.20 -42.96
N GLY A 682 -33.30 -16.30 -42.21
CA GLY A 682 -34.10 -16.33 -40.99
C GLY A 682 -33.62 -15.32 -39.94
N HIS A 683 -34.53 -14.92 -39.05
CA HIS A 683 -34.25 -13.88 -38.05
C HIS A 683 -33.77 -14.41 -36.70
N GLU A 684 -34.00 -15.69 -36.38
CA GLU A 684 -33.63 -16.27 -35.09
C GLU A 684 -33.37 -17.77 -35.18
N LEU A 685 -32.60 -18.28 -34.23
CA LEU A 685 -32.36 -19.71 -34.03
C LEU A 685 -32.81 -20.11 -32.62
N ARG A 686 -33.85 -20.95 -32.53
CA ARG A 686 -34.41 -21.42 -31.26
C ARG A 686 -33.93 -22.83 -30.92
N PHE A 687 -33.47 -23.02 -29.69
CA PHE A 687 -33.16 -24.31 -29.10
C PHE A 687 -34.35 -24.77 -28.24
N PRO A 688 -35.15 -25.75 -28.70
CA PRO A 688 -36.39 -26.13 -28.03
C PRO A 688 -36.19 -26.86 -26.68
N GLN A 689 -34.97 -27.33 -26.41
CA GLN A 689 -34.66 -28.09 -25.19
C GLN A 689 -34.66 -27.22 -23.93
N ASN A 690 -34.19 -25.97 -24.06
CA ASN A 690 -34.04 -25.02 -22.97
C ASN A 690 -34.64 -23.62 -23.27
N ASN A 691 -35.34 -23.46 -24.38
CA ASN A 691 -35.91 -22.19 -24.84
C ASN A 691 -34.87 -21.06 -25.08
N LEU A 692 -33.62 -21.41 -25.36
CA LEU A 692 -32.61 -20.43 -25.76
C LEU A 692 -32.90 -19.94 -27.19
N VAL A 693 -32.91 -18.62 -27.36
CA VAL A 693 -33.09 -17.96 -28.66
C VAL A 693 -31.85 -17.16 -28.98
N VAL A 694 -31.21 -17.46 -30.11
CA VAL A 694 -30.13 -16.67 -30.69
C VAL A 694 -30.73 -15.74 -31.73
N THR A 695 -30.60 -14.44 -31.53
CA THR A 695 -31.25 -13.40 -32.35
C THR A 695 -30.32 -12.81 -33.41
N ASN A 696 -29.02 -12.76 -33.13
CA ASN A 696 -28.05 -12.20 -34.07
C ASN A 696 -26.68 -12.88 -33.96
N VAL A 697 -25.92 -12.85 -35.05
CA VAL A 697 -24.53 -13.31 -35.12
C VAL A 697 -23.67 -12.18 -35.67
N ASP A 698 -22.84 -11.60 -34.81
CA ASP A 698 -21.90 -10.54 -35.12
C ASP A 698 -20.51 -11.14 -35.40
N ILE A 699 -19.94 -10.81 -36.56
CA ILE A 699 -18.61 -11.25 -36.96
C ILE A 699 -17.62 -10.16 -36.52
N GLN A 700 -16.85 -10.43 -35.47
CA GLN A 700 -15.89 -9.48 -34.90
C GLN A 700 -14.61 -9.42 -35.73
N SER A 701 -14.07 -10.58 -36.12
CA SER A 701 -12.91 -10.64 -37.00
C SER A 701 -12.87 -11.93 -37.81
N VAL A 702 -12.24 -11.84 -38.99
CA VAL A 702 -11.97 -12.96 -39.90
C VAL A 702 -10.49 -12.87 -40.26
N GLU A 703 -9.68 -13.79 -39.74
CA GLU A 703 -8.23 -13.75 -39.94
C GLU A 703 -7.71 -15.06 -40.56
N PRO A 704 -6.86 -15.00 -41.59
CA PRO A 704 -6.08 -16.16 -42.01
C PRO A 704 -5.18 -16.64 -40.87
N VAL A 705 -5.24 -17.94 -40.59
CA VAL A 705 -4.36 -18.60 -39.61
C VAL A 705 -2.95 -18.72 -40.17
N ASP A 706 -2.83 -19.00 -41.46
CA ASP A 706 -1.55 -19.15 -42.12
C ASP A 706 -0.93 -17.79 -42.46
N GLN A 707 0.25 -17.52 -41.90
CA GLN A 707 0.98 -16.26 -42.09
C GLN A 707 1.29 -16.00 -43.58
N ARG A 708 1.60 -17.04 -44.36
CA ARG A 708 1.87 -16.93 -45.80
C ARG A 708 0.67 -16.38 -46.58
N THR A 709 -0.55 -16.79 -46.22
CA THR A 709 -1.79 -16.32 -46.83
C THR A 709 -2.06 -14.86 -46.48
N ARG A 710 -1.75 -14.46 -45.23
CA ARG A 710 -1.81 -13.06 -44.79
C ARG A 710 -0.84 -12.17 -45.56
N ASP A 711 0.40 -12.60 -45.73
CA ASP A 711 1.41 -11.85 -46.49
C ASP A 711 1.03 -11.71 -47.97
N ALA A 712 0.42 -12.76 -48.56
CA ALA A 712 -0.08 -12.72 -49.93
C ALA A 712 -1.23 -11.72 -50.09
N LEU A 713 -2.16 -11.65 -49.13
CA LEU A 713 -3.23 -10.65 -49.11
C LEU A 713 -2.67 -9.23 -48.97
N GLN A 714 -1.67 -9.03 -48.11
CA GLN A 714 -1.03 -7.72 -47.94
C GLN A 714 -0.37 -7.23 -49.23
N LYS A 715 0.31 -8.12 -49.97
CA LYS A 715 0.85 -7.81 -51.31
C LYS A 715 -0.26 -7.46 -52.31
N SER A 716 -1.39 -8.15 -52.27
CA SER A 716 -2.55 -7.85 -53.12
C SER A 716 -3.11 -6.45 -52.84
N VAL A 717 -3.25 -6.06 -51.57
CA VAL A 717 -3.68 -4.70 -51.17
C VAL A 717 -2.66 -3.65 -51.60
N GLN A 718 -1.36 -3.91 -51.43
CA GLN A 718 -0.31 -2.99 -51.87
C GLN A 718 -0.36 -2.75 -53.39
N MET A 719 -0.51 -3.81 -54.19
CA MET A 719 -0.69 -3.68 -55.64
C MET A 719 -1.97 -2.93 -56.00
N ALA A 720 -3.07 -3.15 -55.27
CA ALA A 720 -4.31 -2.41 -55.51
C ALA A 720 -4.14 -0.91 -55.24
N ILE A 721 -3.48 -0.52 -54.14
CA ILE A 721 -3.17 0.88 -53.84
C ILE A 721 -2.27 1.46 -54.94
N GLU A 722 -1.20 0.75 -55.33
CA GLU A 722 -0.30 1.19 -56.39
C GLU A 722 -1.04 1.42 -57.72
N ILE A 723 -1.97 0.54 -58.10
CA ILE A 723 -2.82 0.70 -59.28
C ILE A 723 -3.69 1.96 -59.15
N THR A 724 -4.31 2.20 -57.99
CA THR A 724 -5.13 3.40 -57.78
C THR A 724 -4.30 4.68 -57.82
N THR A 725 -3.10 4.68 -57.25
CA THR A 725 -2.18 5.82 -57.27
C THR A 725 -1.70 6.11 -58.69
N LYS A 726 -1.27 5.07 -59.44
CA LYS A 726 -0.88 5.21 -60.86
C LYS A 726 -2.03 5.69 -61.73
N SER A 727 -3.25 5.23 -61.46
CA SER A 727 -4.46 5.68 -62.16
C SER A 727 -4.76 7.16 -61.86
N GLN A 728 -4.66 7.58 -60.59
CA GLN A 728 -4.83 8.99 -60.22
C GLN A 728 -3.72 9.88 -60.77
N GLU A 729 -2.46 9.42 -60.76
CA GLU A 729 -1.32 10.12 -61.37
C GLU A 729 -1.52 10.29 -62.88
N ALA A 730 -1.92 9.22 -63.58
CA ALA A 730 -2.24 9.27 -65.00
C ALA A 730 -3.41 10.23 -65.29
N ALA A 731 -4.48 10.20 -64.49
CA ALA A 731 -5.61 11.10 -64.63
C ALA A 731 -5.22 12.57 -64.40
N ALA A 732 -4.42 12.86 -63.37
CA ALA A 732 -3.92 14.20 -63.09
C ALA A 732 -2.98 14.71 -64.20
N ARG A 733 -2.14 13.83 -64.75
CA ARG A 733 -1.29 14.15 -65.90
C ARG A 733 -2.09 14.46 -67.15
N HIS A 734 -3.10 13.65 -67.47
CA HIS A 734 -3.97 13.91 -68.62
C HIS A 734 -4.79 15.20 -68.46
N GLU A 735 -5.23 15.51 -67.25
CA GLU A 735 -5.91 16.77 -66.95
C GLU A 735 -4.98 17.97 -67.12
N ALA A 736 -3.73 17.87 -66.64
CA ALA A 736 -2.71 18.90 -66.83
C ALA A 736 -2.37 19.11 -68.32
N GLU A 737 -2.20 18.02 -69.09
CA GLU A 737 -1.96 18.08 -70.55
C GLU A 737 -3.16 18.72 -71.28
N ARG A 738 -4.40 18.42 -70.86
CA ARG A 738 -5.61 19.04 -71.42
C ARG A 738 -5.66 20.55 -71.15
N LEU A 739 -5.39 20.97 -69.91
CA LEU A 739 -5.34 22.38 -69.51
C LEU A 739 -4.23 23.13 -70.25
N GLU A 740 -3.05 22.52 -70.39
CA GLU A 740 -1.94 23.09 -71.17
C GLU A 740 -2.35 23.30 -72.63
N GLN A 741 -3.07 22.34 -73.22
CA GLN A 741 -3.49 22.45 -74.61
C GLN A 741 -4.63 23.44 -74.82
N GLU A 742 -5.57 23.55 -73.87
CA GLU A 742 -6.57 24.61 -73.87
C GLU A 742 -5.93 26.00 -73.74
N ALA A 743 -4.95 26.16 -72.84
CA ALA A 743 -4.21 27.40 -72.67
C ALA A 743 -3.42 27.77 -73.93
N ARG A 744 -2.74 26.81 -74.57
CA ARG A 744 -2.04 27.02 -75.86
C ARG A 744 -3.01 27.41 -76.96
N GLY A 745 -4.13 26.71 -77.11
CA GLY A 745 -5.15 27.03 -78.11
C GLY A 745 -5.77 28.42 -77.89
N ARG A 746 -6.00 28.82 -76.64
CA ARG A 746 -6.49 30.16 -76.29
C ARG A 746 -5.46 31.24 -76.60
N LEU A 747 -4.19 31.00 -76.27
CA LEU A 747 -3.09 31.92 -76.56
C LEU A 747 -2.89 32.10 -78.07
N GLU A 748 -2.91 31.03 -78.86
CA GLU A 748 -2.85 31.14 -80.33
C GLU A 748 -4.05 31.90 -80.89
N ARG A 749 -5.27 31.62 -80.42
CA ARG A 749 -6.46 32.36 -80.86
C ARG A 749 -6.37 33.84 -80.50
N GLN A 750 -5.84 34.17 -79.33
CA GLN A 750 -5.59 35.55 -78.92
C GLN A 750 -4.54 36.20 -79.82
N LYS A 751 -3.43 35.51 -80.11
CA LYS A 751 -2.39 35.99 -81.03
C LYS A 751 -2.94 36.27 -82.42
N ILE A 752 -3.76 35.36 -82.98
CA ILE A 752 -4.42 35.56 -84.27
C ILE A 752 -5.39 36.74 -84.22
N SER A 753 -6.12 36.91 -83.11
CA SER A 753 -7.02 38.07 -82.93
C SER A 753 -6.25 39.39 -82.87
N ASP A 754 -5.12 39.42 -82.17
CA ASP A 754 -4.24 40.57 -82.09
C ASP A 754 -3.63 40.89 -83.45
N GLU A 755 -3.12 39.88 -84.17
CA GLU A 755 -2.61 40.00 -85.55
C GLU A 755 -3.71 40.49 -86.51
N ALA A 756 -4.93 39.97 -86.40
CA ALA A 756 -6.08 40.43 -87.21
C ALA A 756 -6.46 41.88 -86.89
N SER A 757 -6.37 42.31 -85.63
CA SER A 757 -6.60 43.70 -85.23
C SER A 757 -5.52 44.63 -85.78
N ALA A 758 -4.26 44.19 -85.74
CA ALA A 758 -3.13 44.90 -86.33
C ALA A 758 -3.29 45.01 -87.85
N GLU A 759 -3.70 43.94 -88.54
CA GLU A 759 -3.96 43.97 -89.98
C GLU A 759 -5.17 44.83 -90.35
N LYS A 760 -6.20 44.95 -89.50
CA LYS A 760 -7.28 45.94 -89.71
C LYS A 760 -6.75 47.38 -89.68
N ALA A 761 -5.96 47.72 -88.67
CA ALA A 761 -5.33 49.04 -88.58
C ALA A 761 -4.34 49.26 -89.75
N ARG A 762 -3.64 48.21 -90.18
CA ARG A 762 -2.74 48.24 -91.34
C ARG A 762 -3.51 48.48 -92.64
N ARG A 763 -4.68 47.87 -92.81
CA ARG A 763 -5.58 48.12 -93.96
C ARG A 763 -5.97 49.60 -94.02
N GLU A 764 -6.37 50.18 -92.88
CA GLU A 764 -6.72 51.60 -92.81
C GLU A 764 -5.52 52.51 -93.15
N LEU A 765 -4.33 52.18 -92.65
CA LEU A 765 -3.11 52.89 -93.00
C LEU A 765 -2.78 52.75 -94.50
N LEU A 766 -2.92 51.56 -95.07
CA LEU A 766 -2.72 51.32 -96.50
C LEU A 766 -3.77 52.06 -97.35
N GLU A 767 -5.01 52.17 -96.88
CA GLU A 767 -6.08 52.92 -97.55
C GLU A 767 -5.76 54.41 -97.55
N LEU A 768 -5.32 54.96 -96.41
CA LEU A 768 -4.85 56.36 -96.32
C LEU A 768 -3.58 56.60 -97.15
N GLN A 769 -2.65 55.65 -97.20
CA GLN A 769 -1.46 55.72 -98.05
C GLN A 769 -1.83 55.67 -99.54
N ALA A 770 -2.77 54.81 -99.94
CA ALA A 770 -3.27 54.74 -101.31
C ALA A 770 -4.03 56.01 -101.69
N GLN A 771 -4.83 56.58 -100.80
CA GLN A 771 -5.47 57.89 -101.01
C GLN A 771 -4.43 59.00 -101.13
N SER A 772 -3.40 59.00 -100.29
CA SER A 772 -2.30 59.98 -100.38
C SER A 772 -1.52 59.84 -101.68
N ALA A 773 -1.19 58.61 -102.09
CA ALA A 773 -0.54 58.32 -103.37
C ALA A 773 -1.42 58.68 -104.57
N ALA A 774 -2.74 58.48 -104.48
CA ALA A 774 -3.69 58.90 -105.51
C ALA A 774 -3.76 60.44 -105.60
N VAL A 775 -3.78 61.15 -104.48
CA VAL A 775 -3.72 62.62 -104.46
C VAL A 775 -2.39 63.13 -105.01
N GLU A 776 -1.28 62.48 -104.66
CA GLU A 776 0.05 62.82 -105.19
C GLU A 776 0.13 62.59 -106.70
N SER A 777 -0.30 61.41 -107.18
CA SER A 777 -0.31 61.07 -108.61
C SER A 777 -1.25 61.95 -109.42
N THR A 778 -2.47 62.21 -108.93
CA THR A 778 -3.41 63.12 -109.59
C THR A 778 -2.93 64.57 -109.52
N GLY A 779 -2.30 64.98 -108.41
CA GLY A 779 -1.69 66.29 -108.27
C GLY A 779 -0.54 66.49 -109.26
N GLN A 780 0.34 65.51 -109.39
CA GLN A 780 1.45 65.53 -110.34
C GLN A 780 0.94 65.56 -111.79
N ALA A 781 0.02 64.65 -112.15
CA ALA A 781 -0.55 64.60 -113.49
C ALA A 781 -1.33 65.87 -113.83
N LYS A 782 -2.11 66.43 -112.90
CA LYS A 782 -2.83 67.70 -113.09
C LYS A 782 -1.88 68.88 -113.24
N ALA A 783 -0.82 68.96 -112.41
CA ALA A 783 0.17 70.01 -112.50
C ALA A 783 0.95 69.95 -113.84
N GLU A 784 1.31 68.74 -114.28
CA GLU A 784 1.98 68.52 -115.56
C GLU A 784 1.05 68.84 -116.74
N ALA A 785 -0.22 68.39 -116.70
CA ALA A 785 -1.21 68.71 -117.72
C ALA A 785 -1.52 70.22 -117.79
N GLN A 786 -1.68 70.90 -116.65
CA GLN A 786 -1.88 72.35 -116.61
C GLN A 786 -0.65 73.10 -117.14
N SER A 787 0.55 72.68 -116.77
CA SER A 787 1.79 73.28 -117.28
C SER A 787 1.93 73.09 -118.79
N ARG A 788 1.57 71.90 -119.30
CA ARG A 788 1.62 71.58 -120.72
C ARG A 788 0.56 72.33 -121.51
N ALA A 789 -0.67 72.42 -120.99
CA ALA A 789 -1.73 73.21 -121.60
C ALA A 789 -1.37 74.70 -121.67
N GLU A 790 -0.77 75.24 -120.60
CA GLU A 790 -0.31 76.63 -120.58
C GLU A 790 0.88 76.86 -121.53
N ALA A 791 1.82 75.92 -121.61
CA ALA A 791 2.90 75.97 -122.59
C ALA A 791 2.35 75.95 -124.03
N SER A 792 1.40 75.07 -124.34
CA SER A 792 0.73 75.02 -125.65
C SER A 792 -0.11 76.26 -125.94
N ARG A 793 -0.71 76.90 -124.92
CA ARG A 793 -1.41 78.18 -125.07
C ARG A 793 -0.45 79.28 -125.50
N ILE A 794 0.70 79.38 -124.84
CA ILE A 794 1.76 80.34 -125.18
C ILE A 794 2.30 80.04 -126.58
N GLU A 795 2.62 78.79 -126.90
CA GLU A 795 3.07 78.40 -128.25
C GLU A 795 2.04 78.75 -129.31
N GLY A 796 0.75 78.52 -129.06
CA GLY A 796 -0.34 78.88 -129.96
C GLY A 796 -0.45 80.39 -130.19
N GLU A 797 -0.43 81.19 -129.12
CA GLU A 797 -0.42 82.66 -129.21
C GLU A 797 0.81 83.16 -129.99
N THR A 798 1.99 82.61 -129.70
CA THR A 798 3.25 82.95 -130.37
C THR A 798 3.25 82.53 -131.84
N ALA A 799 2.69 81.37 -132.17
CA ALA A 799 2.57 80.88 -133.54
C ALA A 799 1.63 81.76 -134.38
N VAL A 800 0.54 82.27 -133.79
CA VAL A 800 -0.34 83.24 -134.46
C VAL A 800 0.39 84.56 -134.72
N GLU A 801 1.17 85.06 -133.77
CA GLU A 801 2.01 86.25 -133.97
C GLU A 801 3.09 86.01 -135.03
N GLN A 802 3.80 84.89 -134.97
CA GLN A 802 4.78 84.50 -136.00
C GLN A 802 4.11 84.39 -137.37
N ALA A 803 2.93 83.78 -137.48
CA ALA A 803 2.21 83.67 -138.73
C ALA A 803 1.80 85.05 -139.28
N LYS A 804 1.38 85.99 -138.42
CA LYS A 804 1.12 87.37 -138.83
C LYS A 804 2.39 88.06 -139.36
N LEU A 805 3.51 87.95 -138.65
CA LEU A 805 4.78 88.55 -139.09
C LEU A 805 5.30 87.89 -140.37
N LYS A 806 5.13 86.57 -140.51
CA LYS A 806 5.54 85.82 -141.70
C LYS A 806 4.65 86.14 -142.90
N ALA A 807 3.34 86.32 -142.70
CA ALA A 807 2.43 86.78 -143.74
C ALA A 807 2.80 88.20 -144.21
N GLN A 808 3.10 89.12 -143.28
CA GLN A 808 3.60 90.46 -143.63
C GLN A 808 4.93 90.39 -144.39
N ALA A 809 5.86 89.53 -143.97
CA ALA A 809 7.13 89.34 -144.67
C ALA A 809 6.94 88.76 -146.07
N MET A 810 6.07 87.76 -146.24
CA MET A 810 5.71 87.18 -147.54
C MET A 810 5.00 88.19 -148.44
N GLU A 811 4.15 89.05 -147.87
CA GLU A 811 3.48 90.12 -148.64
C GLU A 811 4.51 91.12 -149.18
N ILE A 812 5.47 91.56 -148.35
CA ILE A 812 6.57 92.43 -148.79
C ILE A 812 7.46 91.73 -149.83
N GLU A 813 7.81 90.46 -149.63
CA GLU A 813 8.63 89.69 -150.56
C GLU A 813 7.92 89.50 -151.90
N ALA A 814 6.63 89.14 -151.88
CA ALA A 814 5.82 88.98 -153.08
C ALA A 814 5.63 90.32 -153.82
N GLU A 815 5.46 91.44 -153.11
CA GLU A 815 5.37 92.76 -153.72
C GLU A 815 6.70 93.17 -154.40
N ALA A 816 7.83 92.89 -153.75
CA ALA A 816 9.16 93.11 -154.33
C ALA A 816 9.41 92.22 -155.56
N ASP A 817 9.03 90.94 -155.50
CA ASP A 817 9.17 90.00 -156.62
C ASP A 817 8.25 90.37 -157.79
N LEU A 818 7.00 90.77 -157.53
CA LEU A 818 6.09 91.25 -158.56
C LEU A 818 6.65 92.50 -159.24
N LYS A 819 7.24 93.42 -158.47
CA LYS A 819 7.91 94.61 -159.02
C LYS A 819 9.10 94.22 -159.89
N ARG A 820 9.94 93.28 -159.45
CA ARG A 820 11.07 92.74 -160.22
C ARG A 820 10.61 92.06 -161.52
N LEU A 821 9.59 91.20 -161.44
CA LEU A 821 9.00 90.51 -162.59
C LEU A 821 8.35 91.48 -163.57
N SER A 822 7.66 92.51 -163.09
CA SER A 822 7.06 93.54 -163.95
C SER A 822 8.11 94.30 -164.75
N GLN A 823 9.23 94.68 -164.11
CA GLN A 823 10.36 95.35 -164.75
C GLN A 823 11.08 94.42 -165.74
N ALA A 824 11.31 93.15 -165.37
CA ALA A 824 11.91 92.16 -166.24
C ALA A 824 11.04 91.90 -167.49
N ARG A 825 9.72 91.72 -167.33
CA ARG A 825 8.80 91.53 -168.45
C ARG A 825 8.65 92.78 -169.31
N ALA A 826 8.69 93.97 -168.73
CA ALA A 826 8.69 95.21 -169.51
C ALA A 826 9.93 95.30 -170.41
N ALA A 827 11.12 95.00 -169.86
CA ALA A 827 12.36 94.96 -170.62
C ALA A 827 12.36 93.85 -171.69
N GLU A 828 11.80 92.68 -171.37
CA GLU A 828 11.67 91.56 -172.31
C GLU A 828 10.71 91.90 -173.46
N LEU A 829 9.56 92.51 -173.17
CA LEU A 829 8.62 92.98 -174.21
C LEU A 829 9.26 94.04 -175.11
N GLU A 830 10.04 94.96 -174.53
CA GLU A 830 10.77 95.99 -175.29
C GLU A 830 11.85 95.36 -176.19
N TYR A 831 12.60 94.37 -175.67
CA TYR A 831 13.57 93.59 -176.44
C TYR A 831 12.90 92.80 -177.57
N ILE A 832 11.80 92.10 -177.32
CA ILE A 832 11.06 91.34 -178.34
C ILE A 832 10.47 92.27 -179.39
N ALA A 833 9.93 93.42 -179.00
CA ALA A 833 9.42 94.41 -179.94
C ALA A 833 10.54 94.93 -180.86
N ALA A 834 11.73 95.21 -180.32
CA ALA A 834 12.90 95.60 -181.10
C ALA A 834 13.41 94.47 -182.00
N GLN A 835 13.46 93.24 -181.48
CA GLN A 835 13.88 92.04 -182.21
C GLN A 835 12.95 91.73 -183.39
N ASN A 836 11.64 91.83 -183.19
CA ASN A 836 10.65 91.66 -184.28
C ASN A 836 10.78 92.76 -185.33
N LYS A 837 11.04 94.00 -184.93
CA LYS A 837 11.27 95.11 -185.86
C LYS A 837 12.53 94.89 -186.70
N GLN A 838 13.62 94.44 -186.08
CA GLN A 838 14.87 94.02 -186.73
C GLN A 838 14.66 92.80 -187.65
N PHE A 839 13.87 91.82 -187.22
CA PHE A 839 13.58 90.63 -188.01
C PHE A 839 12.79 90.95 -189.27
N ILE A 840 11.75 91.78 -189.17
CA ILE A 840 10.98 92.27 -190.33
C ILE A 840 11.89 93.02 -191.30
N TYR A 841 12.78 93.88 -190.79
CA TYR A 841 13.74 94.63 -191.62
C TYR A 841 14.73 93.69 -192.34
N LYS A 842 15.35 92.77 -191.59
CA LYS A 842 16.35 91.82 -192.11
C LYS A 842 15.76 90.86 -193.14
N ASN A 843 14.58 90.30 -192.90
CA ASN A 843 13.93 89.41 -193.88
C ASN A 843 13.45 90.17 -195.11
N GLY A 844 13.04 91.44 -194.96
CA GLY A 844 12.76 92.32 -196.10
C GLY A 844 13.98 92.51 -197.00
N GLU A 845 15.14 92.81 -196.42
CA GLU A 845 16.42 92.94 -197.14
C GLU A 845 16.91 91.62 -197.75
N LEU A 846 16.87 90.52 -197.00
CA LEU A 846 17.31 89.21 -197.47
C LEU A 846 16.47 88.72 -198.64
N ASN A 847 15.14 88.83 -198.58
CA ASN A 847 14.29 88.47 -199.73
C ASN A 847 14.58 89.37 -200.94
N ALA A 848 14.84 90.66 -200.72
CA ALA A 848 15.23 91.56 -201.80
C ALA A 848 16.60 91.22 -202.43
N GLN A 849 17.50 90.56 -201.69
CA GLN A 849 18.78 90.05 -202.18
C GLN A 849 18.67 88.65 -202.81
N GLU A 850 17.90 87.73 -202.23
CA GLU A 850 17.71 86.38 -202.78
C GLU A 850 16.98 86.42 -204.12
N ILE A 851 15.96 87.26 -204.27
CA ILE A 851 15.29 87.48 -205.57
C ILE A 851 16.30 87.94 -206.61
N ARG A 852 17.23 88.83 -206.22
CA ARG A 852 18.25 89.39 -207.10
C ARG A 852 19.34 88.37 -207.46
N LYS A 853 19.78 87.57 -206.49
CA LYS A 853 20.89 86.62 -206.68
C LYS A 853 20.44 85.32 -207.32
N PHE A 854 19.25 84.80 -207.01
CA PHE A 854 18.71 83.63 -207.70
C PHE A 854 18.54 83.93 -209.20
N GLN A 855 18.14 85.16 -209.54
CA GLN A 855 18.21 85.66 -210.91
C GLN A 855 19.61 85.55 -211.51
N GLU A 856 20.67 85.99 -210.82
CA GLU A 856 22.05 85.85 -211.30
C GLU A 856 22.52 84.39 -211.39
N MET A 857 22.20 83.54 -210.40
CA MET A 857 22.69 82.16 -210.29
C MET A 857 22.10 81.24 -211.37
N VAL A 858 20.82 81.42 -211.70
CA VAL A 858 20.18 80.71 -212.83
C VAL A 858 20.77 81.18 -214.16
N THR A 859 21.13 82.46 -214.26
CA THR A 859 21.75 83.01 -215.47
C THR A 859 23.19 82.48 -215.66
N SER A 860 23.93 82.22 -214.58
CA SER A 860 25.35 81.83 -214.65
C SER A 860 25.62 80.34 -214.82
N LEU A 861 24.80 79.43 -214.29
CA LEU A 861 25.11 77.99 -214.36
C LEU A 861 24.86 77.40 -215.75
N GLY A 862 24.01 78.04 -216.55
CA GLY A 862 23.48 77.46 -217.79
C GLY A 862 22.62 76.23 -217.48
N SER A 863 21.44 76.15 -218.09
CA SER A 863 20.45 75.10 -217.76
C SER A 863 20.97 73.66 -217.89
N ASN A 864 22.04 73.43 -218.66
CA ASN A 864 22.52 72.09 -218.97
C ASN A 864 23.44 71.47 -217.88
N ASN A 865 24.13 72.26 -217.04
CA ASN A 865 25.12 71.74 -216.07
C ASN A 865 24.52 71.27 -214.74
N ILE A 866 23.29 71.70 -214.38
CA ILE A 866 22.63 71.32 -213.13
C ILE A 866 22.24 69.83 -213.14
N VAL A 867 21.99 69.25 -214.31
CA VAL A 867 21.59 67.84 -214.44
C VAL A 867 22.74 66.88 -214.10
N SER A 868 23.99 67.30 -214.25
CA SER A 868 25.17 66.40 -214.20
C SER A 868 25.72 66.16 -212.78
N MET A 869 25.46 67.04 -211.82
CA MET A 869 26.18 67.10 -210.53
C MET A 869 25.64 66.18 -209.41
N ALA A 870 24.58 65.40 -209.61
CA ALA A 870 23.86 64.82 -208.48
C ALA A 870 24.32 63.42 -207.98
N THR A 871 25.42 62.81 -208.46
CA THR A 871 25.55 61.32 -208.33
C THR A 871 26.83 60.64 -207.81
N ALA A 872 27.89 61.25 -207.24
CA ALA A 872 29.05 60.46 -206.72
C ALA A 872 29.82 61.16 -205.57
N GLY A 873 30.59 60.53 -204.65
CA GLY A 873 31.10 59.16 -204.47
C GLY A 873 32.25 59.14 -203.42
N LYS A 874 32.55 57.94 -202.91
CA LYS A 874 33.59 57.54 -201.93
C LYS A 874 35.04 57.95 -202.35
N ASP A 875 35.95 58.27 -201.40
CA ASP A 875 37.27 57.59 -201.25
C ASP A 875 38.43 58.30 -200.48
N HIS A 876 38.56 59.63 -200.39
CA HIS A 876 39.93 60.20 -200.25
C HIS A 876 40.50 60.64 -198.88
N GLN A 877 39.89 60.36 -197.72
CA GLN A 877 40.52 60.72 -196.42
C GLN A 877 41.39 59.62 -195.78
N LEU A 878 41.60 58.50 -196.49
CA LEU A 878 42.57 57.44 -196.19
C LEU A 878 44.03 57.96 -196.00
N LYS A 879 44.41 59.12 -196.56
CA LYS A 879 45.79 59.66 -196.50
C LYS A 879 46.16 60.39 -195.20
N MET A 880 45.19 60.90 -194.44
CA MET A 880 45.52 61.56 -193.17
C MET A 880 45.72 60.55 -192.04
N LEU A 881 45.20 59.34 -192.23
CA LEU A 881 45.15 58.31 -191.20
C LEU A 881 46.42 57.46 -191.04
N GLU A 882 47.29 57.26 -192.05
CA GLU A 882 48.29 56.18 -191.96
C GLU A 882 49.71 56.62 -191.55
N ALA A 883 50.14 57.84 -191.89
CA ALA A 883 51.54 58.31 -191.79
C ALA A 883 52.06 58.64 -190.38
N LEU A 884 51.24 58.51 -189.34
CA LEU A 884 51.62 58.93 -187.98
C LEU A 884 51.56 57.80 -186.92
N GLY A 885 51.43 56.55 -187.38
CA GLY A 885 51.82 55.29 -186.75
C GLY A 885 51.83 55.16 -185.21
N LEU A 886 51.03 54.21 -184.69
CA LEU A 886 51.15 53.60 -183.35
C LEU A 886 50.95 54.60 -182.17
N LYS A 887 50.31 54.30 -181.03
CA LYS A 887 49.79 53.09 -180.38
C LYS A 887 48.46 53.45 -179.71
N SER A 888 47.54 52.49 -179.77
CA SER A 888 46.32 52.45 -178.96
C SER A 888 46.65 52.53 -177.47
N THR A 889 45.83 53.27 -176.72
CA THR A 889 45.65 53.05 -175.28
C THR A 889 44.17 52.88 -175.00
N LEU A 890 43.77 51.62 -175.15
CA LEU A 890 42.62 50.97 -174.56
C LEU A 890 42.87 50.84 -173.04
N ILE A 891 42.03 51.44 -172.21
CA ILE A 891 42.03 51.26 -170.74
C ILE A 891 40.62 50.83 -170.29
N THR A 892 40.53 49.61 -169.78
CA THR A 892 39.55 49.13 -168.76
C THR A 892 40.02 49.65 -167.39
N ASP A 893 39.21 50.05 -166.41
CA ASP A 893 38.27 49.26 -165.62
C ASP A 893 37.52 50.25 -164.70
N GLY A 894 36.18 50.22 -164.63
CA GLY A 894 35.38 50.97 -163.63
C GLY A 894 34.43 52.08 -164.09
N SER A 895 34.42 52.53 -165.34
CA SER A 895 33.41 53.48 -165.83
C SER A 895 33.37 53.52 -167.35
N SER A 896 32.17 53.30 -167.92
CA SER A 896 31.78 53.37 -169.35
C SER A 896 31.83 52.06 -170.15
N PRO A 897 30.88 51.96 -171.12
CA PRO A 897 31.29 51.83 -172.51
C PRO A 897 30.53 52.81 -173.44
N ILE A 898 31.22 53.35 -174.44
CA ILE A 898 30.64 54.05 -175.61
C ILE A 898 31.02 53.27 -176.86
N ASN A 899 30.10 53.19 -177.83
CA ASN A 899 30.34 52.61 -179.14
C ASN A 899 30.18 53.68 -180.24
N LEU A 900 31.10 53.66 -181.19
CA LEU A 900 31.28 54.61 -182.29
C LEU A 900 30.74 53.99 -183.58
N LEU A 901 29.95 54.71 -184.39
CA LEU A 901 29.99 54.71 -185.88
C LEU A 901 28.74 55.27 -186.61
N SER A 902 27.63 55.63 -185.96
CA SER A 902 26.39 55.96 -186.69
C SER A 902 25.82 57.37 -186.49
N THR A 903 26.63 58.42 -186.62
CA THR A 903 26.11 59.80 -186.66
C THR A 903 26.88 60.65 -187.68
N ALA A 904 26.81 60.23 -188.94
CA ALA A 904 27.27 61.03 -190.07
C ALA A 904 26.08 61.17 -191.05
N ALA A 905 25.77 62.40 -191.46
CA ALA A 905 24.90 62.71 -192.59
C ALA A 905 23.35 62.71 -192.41
N GLY A 906 22.86 63.49 -191.44
CA GLY A 906 21.55 64.19 -191.50
C GLY A 906 21.57 65.46 -192.38
N LEU A 907 22.43 65.49 -193.40
CA LEU A 907 22.52 66.49 -194.47
C LEU A 907 21.27 66.32 -195.36
N ILE A 908 20.27 67.21 -195.41
CA ILE A 908 20.29 68.65 -195.70
C ILE A 908 18.93 69.24 -195.26
N GLY A 909 18.95 70.36 -194.54
CA GLY A 909 17.75 71.13 -194.18
C GLY A 909 17.32 70.98 -192.72
N SER A 910 18.21 71.41 -191.82
CA SER A 910 18.15 71.34 -190.36
C SER A 910 17.12 72.27 -189.71
N GLY A 911 16.41 71.77 -188.69
CA GLY A 911 15.51 72.60 -187.89
C GLY A 911 14.83 71.92 -186.69
N VAL A 912 15.58 71.09 -185.96
CA VAL A 912 15.38 70.73 -184.53
C VAL A 912 14.14 69.91 -184.15
N ASP A 913 14.41 68.63 -183.93
CA ASP A 913 13.77 67.74 -182.97
C ASP A 913 14.90 67.31 -182.00
N GLU A 914 14.75 67.49 -180.67
CA GLU A 914 15.42 66.70 -179.60
C GLU A 914 15.27 67.32 -178.18
N LEU A 915 15.36 66.45 -177.15
CA LEU A 915 15.59 66.66 -175.70
C LEU A 915 14.32 66.88 -174.84
N LEU A 916 13.89 66.01 -173.89
CA LEU A 916 14.60 65.03 -173.05
C LEU A 916 13.63 63.95 -172.47
N PRO A 917 14.05 62.67 -172.40
CA PRO A 917 13.27 61.57 -171.86
C PRO A 917 13.67 61.10 -170.44
N SER A 918 12.70 60.42 -169.81
CA SER A 918 12.81 59.19 -169.00
C SER A 918 13.76 59.09 -167.78
N ALA A 919 13.11 58.95 -166.62
CA ALA A 919 13.15 57.80 -165.71
C ALA A 919 14.48 57.11 -165.35
N SER A 920 14.74 56.97 -164.04
CA SER A 920 14.94 55.62 -163.46
C SER A 920 14.68 55.54 -161.95
N LYS A 921 13.99 54.45 -161.59
CA LYS A 921 13.90 53.71 -160.32
C LYS A 921 14.74 54.20 -159.12
N ARG A 922 14.09 54.25 -157.95
CA ARG A 922 14.46 53.39 -156.80
C ARG A 922 13.38 53.36 -155.70
N ARG A 923 13.26 52.18 -155.10
CA ARG A 923 12.59 51.87 -153.83
C ARG A 923 13.11 52.75 -152.69
N LYS A 924 12.23 53.15 -151.77
CA LYS A 924 12.30 53.02 -150.29
C LYS A 924 11.52 54.15 -149.59
N LEU A 925 11.07 53.82 -148.37
CA LEU A 925 10.77 54.72 -147.24
C LEU A 925 9.52 55.61 -147.44
N ASP A 926 8.52 55.42 -146.59
CA ASP A 926 8.34 56.02 -145.24
C ASP A 926 7.70 57.39 -145.39
N ASP A 927 6.73 57.61 -144.50
CA ASP A 927 6.53 58.84 -143.74
C ASP A 927 6.74 60.15 -144.52
N SER A 928 5.77 61.06 -144.53
CA SER A 928 5.27 61.66 -143.32
C SER A 928 4.44 62.89 -143.72
N GLU A 929 3.95 63.51 -142.66
CA GLU A 929 3.59 64.92 -142.55
C GLU A 929 2.09 65.14 -142.69
N GLU A 930 1.41 65.35 -141.57
CA GLU A 930 1.42 66.56 -140.74
C GLU A 930 -0.05 67.06 -140.84
N THR A 931 -0.73 67.66 -139.88
CA THR A 931 -0.41 68.22 -138.59
C THR A 931 -1.77 68.60 -137.97
N THR A 932 -1.96 68.35 -136.67
CA THR A 932 -2.61 69.27 -135.70
C THR A 932 -4.14 69.54 -135.78
N PRO A 933 -4.77 70.21 -134.77
CA PRO A 933 -4.89 69.79 -133.35
C PRO A 933 -6.25 70.16 -132.69
N GLY A 934 -6.43 69.81 -131.39
CA GLY A 934 -7.39 70.42 -130.43
C GLY A 934 -8.68 69.62 -130.17
N SER A 935 -9.25 69.50 -128.97
CA SER A 935 -9.01 70.12 -127.66
C SER A 935 -9.82 69.39 -126.56
N ASP A 936 -9.30 69.45 -125.32
CA ASP A 936 -9.94 69.30 -123.98
C ASP A 936 -10.57 67.95 -123.61
N SER A 937 -10.21 67.29 -122.49
CA SER A 937 -9.84 67.79 -121.14
C SER A 937 -8.70 67.03 -120.47
#